data_AF-A0A3E0NLM0-F1
#
_entry.id   AF-A0A3E0NLM0-F1
#
_cell.length_a   1.000
_cell.length_b   1.000
_cell.length_c   1.000
_cell.angle_alpha   90.00
_cell.angle_beta   90.00
_cell.angle_gamma   90.00
#
_symmetry.space_group_name_H-M   'P 1'
#
loop_
_entity.id
_entity.type
_entity.pdbx_description
1 polymer ?
#
loop_
_entity_poly.entity_id
_entity_poly.type
_entity_poly.pdbx_seq_one_letter_code
_entity_poly.pdbx_strand_id
1 'polypeptide(L)'
;MLGEPVWEQAQPATDFVQTRPFAGSPASERTEVRMLYTATHLWVGVVCFDEDPAGIIVADSRRDSALNETDSFQMILDTFRDGQNGFVFGTNPAGIEYDGQVVRGGVGAFGGAFGGGGLAGGTVAGFNLNWDGAWRVAARRGDYGWSAEFAIPFRTLRYPQGARGGPQSWGVNFQRNIRRRNEVAFWSELEQNFSLDRVADAGVVDGISPPAQRNLALIPYVLGEGRRPSDGERRTEDDFEAGLDLKYGVTPSLTLDATINTDFAQVEVDEQQVNLDRFNLFFPEKRPFFLENAGFFAVGASATGSRAAAQADLFFSRRIGLGPGGVVLPIDFGVRLSGKAGSYNLGFLDMQTAEAFGLQANNYAVARVSRELPNRSSVGVLLAQREGVGDLAPDGDRNRTFAVDGQWGIGEFHDLKAFVAETDTPGLEGDDRAYHLRWDYGGPKWRGLLNYLEAEENFNPEVGFLSREAFVNASGFVMRVIRPQSFGSIQELRPHVSYGGVWNQQGDQESEYIHLDNHWEWRNGYEVHTGVNLTQENVFTPFEIAPGIFVQPGEYSHEEGQLVFITNQGAALSYSNQINVGGFFGGDRISISNTVRARIGEKLTSQLGWSYNDVDLPVGDFEVNLAQLRLSYSITPRILVQSLLQYNDRTDTLSTNVRFSWLQDANTGLYVVYNELDEFGVREVLPRPDRSLVIKYSYLFDVFGRGR
;
A
#
# COMPACT_ATOMS: atom_id res chain seq x y z
N MET A 1 -6.38 14.92 29.98
CA MET A 1 -5.08 14.56 29.41
C MET A 1 -4.27 15.84 29.24
N LEU A 2 -4.80 16.80 28.47
CA LEU A 2 -4.19 18.12 28.23
C LEU A 2 -4.48 19.17 29.33
N GLY A 3 -4.45 18.78 30.60
CA GLY A 3 -4.78 19.67 31.74
C GLY A 3 -3.60 20.48 32.27
N GLU A 4 -2.43 20.35 31.66
CA GLU A 4 -1.21 21.02 32.08
C GLU A 4 -1.21 22.48 31.61
N PRO A 5 -0.81 23.46 32.46
CA PRO A 5 -0.86 24.88 32.11
C PRO A 5 -0.06 25.29 30.86
N VAL A 6 0.90 24.47 30.43
CA VAL A 6 1.70 24.74 29.24
C VAL A 6 0.85 24.74 27.96
N TRP A 7 -0.21 23.94 27.90
CA TRP A 7 -1.11 23.90 26.74
C TRP A 7 -1.90 25.21 26.58
N GLU A 8 -2.15 25.94 27.66
CA GLU A 8 -2.83 27.25 27.60
C GLU A 8 -1.98 28.34 26.92
N GLN A 9 -0.67 28.12 26.79
CA GLN A 9 0.24 29.05 26.11
C GLN A 9 0.14 28.97 24.58
N ALA A 10 -0.39 27.87 24.04
CA ALA A 10 -0.56 27.68 22.60
C ALA A 10 -1.95 28.15 22.16
N GLN A 11 -2.00 28.99 21.12
CA GLN A 11 -3.26 29.34 20.48
C GLN A 11 -3.85 28.08 19.83
N PRO A 12 -5.10 27.70 20.12
CA PRO A 12 -5.72 26.55 19.47
C PRO A 12 -6.07 26.85 18.02
N ALA A 13 -5.80 25.90 17.14
CA ALA A 13 -6.43 25.80 15.83
C ALA A 13 -7.86 25.27 16.00
N THR A 14 -8.83 26.02 15.48
CA THR A 14 -10.28 25.78 15.58
C THR A 14 -10.94 25.92 14.21
N ASP A 15 -12.28 25.91 14.17
CA ASP A 15 -13.08 26.27 12.99
C ASP A 15 -12.88 25.34 11.79
N PHE A 16 -12.86 24.03 12.06
CA PHE A 16 -12.79 23.00 11.04
C PHE A 16 -13.99 23.10 10.09
N VAL A 17 -13.74 22.89 8.80
CA VAL A 17 -14.75 22.96 7.72
C VAL A 17 -14.96 21.57 7.15
N GLN A 18 -16.23 21.18 7.00
CA GLN A 18 -16.62 19.90 6.43
C GLN A 18 -16.30 19.85 4.93
N THR A 19 -15.87 18.68 4.47
CA THR A 19 -15.88 18.28 3.05
C THR A 19 -16.97 17.25 2.77
N ARG A 20 -17.30 16.44 3.78
CA ARG A 20 -18.39 15.47 3.77
C ARG A 20 -19.14 15.53 5.11
N PRO A 21 -20.47 15.30 5.12
CA PRO A 21 -21.34 15.18 3.95
C PRO A 21 -21.70 16.55 3.33
N PHE A 22 -21.60 17.65 4.08
CA PHE A 22 -22.03 18.99 3.67
C PHE A 22 -20.84 19.93 3.46
N ALA A 23 -20.19 19.88 2.30
CA ALA A 23 -19.01 20.71 2.03
C ALA A 23 -19.22 22.20 2.27
N GLY A 24 -18.20 22.83 2.86
CA GLY A 24 -18.19 24.25 3.21
C GLY A 24 -18.97 24.57 4.49
N SER A 25 -19.66 23.60 5.11
CA SER A 25 -20.32 23.80 6.40
C SER A 25 -19.30 23.72 7.54
N PRO A 26 -19.50 24.44 8.66
CA PRO A 26 -18.69 24.22 9.87
C PRO A 26 -18.78 22.76 10.34
N ALA A 27 -17.70 22.23 10.90
CA ALA A 27 -17.70 20.91 11.54
C ALA A 27 -18.83 20.83 12.59
N SER A 28 -19.54 19.70 12.60
CA SER A 28 -20.70 19.53 13.48
C SER A 28 -20.32 19.31 14.93
N GLU A 29 -19.08 18.93 15.20
CA GLU A 29 -18.49 18.84 16.53
C GLU A 29 -17.21 19.66 16.61
N ARG A 30 -17.04 20.42 17.70
CA ARG A 30 -15.89 21.29 17.90
C ARG A 30 -14.61 20.46 18.04
N THR A 31 -13.54 20.88 17.36
CA THR A 31 -12.19 20.31 17.54
C THR A 31 -11.21 21.43 17.83
N GLU A 32 -10.32 21.22 18.80
CA GLU A 32 -9.22 22.12 19.13
C GLU A 32 -7.89 21.39 19.00
N VAL A 33 -6.95 21.96 18.26
CA VAL A 33 -5.59 21.43 18.12
C VAL A 33 -4.59 22.45 18.64
N ARG A 34 -3.61 22.01 19.42
CA ARG A 34 -2.51 22.83 19.93
C ARG A 34 -1.19 22.17 19.61
N MET A 35 -0.21 22.96 19.21
CA MET A 35 1.15 22.50 18.93
C MET A 35 2.14 23.19 19.85
N LEU A 36 3.03 22.41 20.44
CA LEU A 36 4.15 22.86 21.26
C LEU A 36 5.41 22.11 20.81
N TYR A 37 6.59 22.63 21.12
CA TYR A 37 7.82 21.87 20.89
C TYR A 37 8.85 22.11 21.98
N THR A 38 9.72 21.13 22.13
CA THR A 38 10.86 21.13 23.06
C THR A 38 12.15 20.99 22.26
N ALA A 39 13.31 20.86 22.94
CA ALA A 39 14.56 20.59 22.25
C ALA A 39 14.60 19.21 21.55
N THR A 40 13.66 18.30 21.85
CA THR A 40 13.70 16.89 21.40
C THR A 40 12.44 16.42 20.69
N HIS A 41 11.27 16.99 21.02
CA HIS A 41 9.97 16.56 20.52
C HIS A 41 9.11 17.72 20.05
N LEU A 42 8.37 17.48 18.97
CA LEU A 42 7.13 18.16 18.64
C LEU A 42 5.98 17.48 19.42
N TRP A 43 5.15 18.29 20.07
CA TRP A 43 3.99 17.86 20.82
C TRP A 43 2.72 18.39 20.15
N VAL A 44 1.74 17.52 19.95
CA VAL A 44 0.43 17.91 19.40
C VAL A 44 -0.66 17.41 20.33
N GLY A 45 -1.42 18.34 20.90
CA GLY A 45 -2.57 18.05 21.74
C GLY A 45 -3.86 18.32 20.97
N VAL A 46 -4.77 17.35 20.95
CA VAL A 46 -6.09 17.50 20.32
C VAL A 46 -7.20 17.22 21.32
N VAL A 47 -8.23 18.06 21.30
CA VAL A 47 -9.51 17.82 21.98
C VAL A 47 -10.60 17.75 20.91
N CYS A 48 -11.20 16.58 20.76
CA CYS A 48 -12.34 16.34 19.91
C CYS A 48 -13.58 16.31 20.79
N PHE A 49 -14.32 17.42 20.80
CA PHE A 49 -15.61 17.45 21.49
C PHE A 49 -16.60 16.53 20.76
N ASP A 50 -17.51 15.93 21.51
CA ASP A 50 -18.66 15.20 20.96
C ASP A 50 -19.84 15.33 21.92
N GLU A 51 -20.98 15.83 21.44
CA GLU A 51 -22.21 15.91 22.24
C GLU A 51 -22.77 14.53 22.63
N ASP A 52 -22.40 13.46 21.92
CA ASP A 52 -22.73 12.07 22.25
C ASP A 52 -21.47 11.20 22.37
N PRO A 53 -20.73 11.28 23.49
CA PRO A 53 -19.51 10.49 23.69
C PRO A 53 -19.73 8.97 23.68
N ALA A 54 -20.96 8.52 23.97
CA ALA A 54 -21.30 7.09 23.93
C ALA A 54 -21.42 6.57 22.49
N GLY A 55 -21.72 7.45 21.53
CA GLY A 55 -21.80 7.16 20.10
C GLY A 55 -20.47 7.14 19.35
N ILE A 56 -19.34 7.38 20.03
CA ILE A 56 -17.99 7.36 19.43
C ILE A 56 -17.66 5.95 18.92
N ILE A 57 -17.27 5.85 17.65
CA ILE A 57 -16.97 4.57 16.99
C ILE A 57 -15.47 4.33 16.96
N VAL A 58 -15.04 3.18 17.51
CA VAL A 58 -13.71 2.60 17.24
C VAL A 58 -13.89 1.29 16.51
N ALA A 59 -13.54 1.27 15.23
CA ALA A 59 -13.72 0.11 14.37
C ALA A 59 -12.59 -0.91 14.49
N ASP A 60 -11.35 -0.44 14.65
CA ASP A 60 -10.15 -1.26 14.84
C ASP A 60 -9.19 -0.53 15.79
N SER A 61 -8.59 -1.28 16.73
CA SER A 61 -7.63 -0.78 17.71
C SER A 61 -6.21 -1.31 17.48
N ARG A 62 -5.97 -2.04 16.39
CA ARG A 62 -4.61 -2.37 15.99
C ARG A 62 -3.88 -1.13 15.50
N ARG A 63 -2.57 -1.07 15.78
CA ARG A 63 -1.64 -0.15 15.12
C ARG A 63 -1.79 -0.20 13.60
N ASP A 64 -1.62 0.96 12.95
CA ASP A 64 -1.67 1.17 11.49
C ASP A 64 -3.01 0.79 10.84
N SER A 65 -4.07 0.62 11.62
CA SER A 65 -5.42 0.41 11.08
C SER A 65 -5.96 1.66 10.42
N ALA A 66 -6.71 1.48 9.34
CA ALA A 66 -7.30 2.57 8.58
C ALA A 66 -8.21 3.47 9.45
N LEU A 67 -8.06 4.78 9.28
CA LEU A 67 -8.71 5.80 10.10
C LEU A 67 -10.01 6.37 9.50
N ASN A 68 -10.48 5.81 8.37
CA ASN A 68 -11.68 6.22 7.63
C ASN A 68 -12.98 5.66 8.21
N GLU A 69 -12.96 4.43 8.74
CA GLU A 69 -14.16 3.76 9.27
C GLU A 69 -14.33 3.88 10.80
N THR A 70 -13.64 4.84 11.41
CA THR A 70 -13.59 5.08 12.85
C THR A 70 -13.59 6.57 13.15
N ASP A 71 -14.05 6.97 14.34
CA ASP A 71 -13.68 8.28 14.86
C ASP A 71 -12.16 8.39 14.88
N SER A 72 -11.61 9.46 14.30
CA SER A 72 -10.17 9.64 14.20
C SER A 72 -9.77 11.10 14.13
N PHE A 73 -8.48 11.31 14.37
CA PHE A 73 -7.77 12.56 14.11
C PHE A 73 -6.49 12.22 13.34
N GLN A 74 -6.23 12.99 12.28
CA GLN A 74 -5.02 12.86 11.47
C GLN A 74 -4.40 14.23 11.25
N MET A 75 -3.10 14.27 11.03
CA MET A 75 -2.36 15.47 10.67
C MET A 75 -1.32 15.15 9.61
N ILE A 76 -1.05 16.13 8.76
CA ILE A 76 0.07 16.10 7.80
C ILE A 76 1.07 17.20 8.11
N LEU A 77 2.37 16.88 7.99
CA LEU A 77 3.49 17.79 8.21
C LEU A 77 4.35 17.87 6.94
N ASP A 78 4.31 19.00 6.24
CA ASP A 78 5.26 19.39 5.19
C ASP A 78 6.42 20.17 5.81
N THR A 79 7.44 19.43 6.24
CA THR A 79 8.61 19.99 6.92
C THR A 79 9.59 20.69 5.98
N PHE A 80 9.54 20.40 4.67
CA PHE A 80 10.41 20.99 3.65
C PHE A 80 9.76 22.17 2.92
N ARG A 81 8.43 22.33 3.03
CA ARG A 81 7.62 23.30 2.30
C ARG A 81 7.79 23.22 0.79
N ASP A 82 7.87 21.98 0.29
CA ASP A 82 7.96 21.72 -1.14
C ASP A 82 6.59 21.44 -1.78
N GLY A 83 5.52 21.33 -0.98
CA GLY A 83 4.16 21.07 -1.45
C GLY A 83 3.99 19.69 -2.10
N GLN A 84 4.95 18.78 -1.90
CA GLN A 84 4.99 17.46 -2.52
C GLN A 84 5.27 16.34 -1.52
N ASN A 85 6.03 16.59 -0.45
CA ASN A 85 6.39 15.59 0.53
C ASN A 85 5.87 15.96 1.90
N GLY A 86 5.46 14.95 2.66
CA GLY A 86 4.97 15.17 4.02
C GLY A 86 4.95 13.89 4.85
N PHE A 87 4.75 14.06 6.15
CA PHE A 87 4.55 12.95 7.09
C PHE A 87 3.13 13.03 7.64
N VAL A 88 2.42 11.92 7.58
CA VAL A 88 1.09 11.77 8.18
C VAL A 88 1.23 11.09 9.52
N PHE A 89 0.52 11.60 10.52
CA PHE A 89 0.36 10.98 11.83
C PHE A 89 -1.11 11.02 12.20
N GLY A 90 -1.62 9.95 12.80
CA GLY A 90 -3.02 9.85 13.15
C GLY A 90 -3.27 8.92 14.33
N THR A 91 -4.43 9.08 14.94
CA THR A 91 -4.88 8.21 16.01
C THR A 91 -6.41 8.14 16.03
N ASN A 92 -6.92 7.26 16.87
CA ASN A 92 -8.34 7.13 17.18
C ASN A 92 -8.55 7.19 18.71
N PRO A 93 -9.80 7.17 19.20
CA PRO A 93 -10.10 7.15 20.62
C PRO A 93 -9.55 5.95 21.41
N ALA A 94 -8.96 4.93 20.77
CA ALA A 94 -8.25 3.83 21.42
C ALA A 94 -6.72 4.05 21.49
N GLY A 95 -6.21 5.15 20.92
CA GLY A 95 -4.80 5.52 21.00
C GLY A 95 -3.91 4.69 20.07
N ILE A 96 -4.40 4.32 18.89
CA ILE A 96 -3.56 3.66 17.88
C ILE A 96 -2.53 4.62 17.32
N GLU A 97 -1.36 4.10 16.97
CA GLU A 97 -0.39 4.80 16.13
C GLU A 97 -0.75 4.49 14.67
N TYR A 98 -0.90 5.53 13.87
CA TYR A 98 -1.06 5.45 12.41
C TYR A 98 -0.12 6.48 11.81
N ASP A 99 0.79 6.06 10.95
CA ASP A 99 1.70 6.96 10.26
C ASP A 99 1.90 6.59 8.80
N GLY A 100 2.51 7.52 8.06
CA GLY A 100 2.84 7.31 6.67
C GLY A 100 3.60 8.48 6.07
N GLN A 101 4.15 8.27 4.89
CA GLN A 101 4.91 9.26 4.15
C GLN A 101 4.19 9.62 2.84
N VAL A 102 3.97 10.90 2.60
CA VAL A 102 3.50 11.43 1.33
C VAL A 102 4.70 11.86 0.49
N VAL A 103 4.69 11.54 -0.80
CA VAL A 103 5.63 11.96 -1.83
C VAL A 103 4.86 12.40 -3.09
N ARG A 104 5.46 13.30 -3.88
CA ARG A 104 4.89 13.81 -5.15
C ARG A 104 3.44 14.33 -5.04
N GLY A 105 3.11 14.92 -3.89
CA GLY A 105 1.83 15.58 -3.62
C GLY A 105 0.67 14.63 -3.33
N GLY A 106 0.93 13.36 -2.98
CA GLY A 106 -0.11 12.38 -2.70
C GLY A 106 -0.97 12.03 -3.92
N VAL A 107 -0.43 12.25 -5.13
CA VAL A 107 -1.19 12.14 -6.38
C VAL A 107 -1.39 10.67 -6.77
N GLY A 108 -2.48 10.13 -6.23
CA GLY A 108 -3.20 8.97 -6.71
C GLY A 108 -4.40 9.36 -7.49
N ALA A 109 -4.56 8.77 -8.66
CA ALA A 109 -5.61 9.09 -9.60
C ALA A 109 -7.02 9.10 -9.00
N PHE A 110 -7.25 8.42 -7.86
CA PHE A 110 -8.60 8.26 -7.30
C PHE A 110 -8.66 8.17 -5.77
N GLY A 111 -7.82 8.93 -5.04
CA GLY A 111 -7.91 9.06 -3.58
C GLY A 111 -9.37 9.20 -3.10
N GLY A 112 -9.90 8.15 -2.49
CA GLY A 112 -11.27 8.07 -1.97
C GLY A 112 -12.45 7.99 -2.97
N ALA A 113 -12.23 7.89 -4.29
CA ALA A 113 -13.33 7.93 -5.28
C ALA A 113 -14.10 6.61 -5.45
N PHE A 114 -13.43 5.48 -5.24
CA PHE A 114 -13.96 4.15 -5.53
C PHE A 114 -14.25 3.32 -4.28
N GLY A 115 -14.41 3.94 -3.10
CA GLY A 115 -14.68 3.18 -1.87
C GLY A 115 -13.60 2.14 -1.52
N GLY A 116 -12.39 2.29 -2.05
CA GLY A 116 -11.30 1.33 -1.90
C GLY A 116 -10.58 1.45 -0.56
N GLY A 117 -11.28 1.19 0.55
CA GLY A 117 -10.67 0.94 1.87
C GLY A 117 -9.88 -0.38 1.95
N GLY A 118 -9.26 -0.81 0.85
CA GLY A 118 -8.71 -2.14 0.69
C GLY A 118 -7.56 -2.26 -0.32
N LEU A 119 -6.91 -1.16 -0.72
CA LEU A 119 -5.62 -1.28 -1.40
C LEU A 119 -4.53 -1.61 -0.37
N ALA A 120 -4.50 -2.88 0.03
CA ALA A 120 -3.42 -3.51 0.78
C ALA A 120 -2.18 -3.65 -0.12
N GLY A 121 -1.47 -2.54 -0.29
CA GLY A 121 -0.18 -2.46 -0.95
C GLY A 121 0.40 -1.14 -0.53
N GLY A 122 1.20 -1.14 0.54
CA GLY A 122 1.45 0.05 1.35
C GLY A 122 2.22 1.19 0.68
N THR A 123 2.38 1.18 -0.64
CA THR A 123 2.63 2.36 -1.48
C THR A 123 1.60 2.41 -2.61
N VAL A 124 0.58 3.26 -2.45
CA VAL A 124 -0.28 3.64 -3.57
C VAL A 124 -0.10 5.13 -3.75
N ALA A 125 0.00 5.60 -4.99
CA ALA A 125 -0.37 6.99 -5.28
C ALA A 125 0.49 8.08 -4.61
N GLY A 126 1.72 7.75 -4.21
CA GLY A 126 2.56 8.69 -3.47
C GLY A 126 2.25 8.77 -1.97
N PHE A 127 1.38 7.94 -1.42
CA PHE A 127 1.28 7.73 0.03
C PHE A 127 1.86 6.35 0.41
N ASN A 128 2.76 6.34 1.38
CA ASN A 128 3.45 5.16 1.87
C ASN A 128 3.09 4.90 3.34
N LEU A 129 2.16 3.97 3.58
CA LEU A 129 1.73 3.51 4.92
C LEU A 129 2.78 2.66 5.62
N ASN A 130 3.78 2.16 4.89
CA ASN A 130 4.83 1.34 5.48
C ASN A 130 5.99 2.17 6.02
N TRP A 131 5.96 3.49 5.83
CA TRP A 131 6.87 4.36 6.54
C TRP A 131 6.51 4.35 8.01
N ASP A 132 7.38 3.76 8.82
CA ASP A 132 7.09 3.47 10.22
C ASP A 132 8.00 4.30 11.15
N GLY A 133 7.43 5.30 11.80
CA GLY A 133 8.13 6.26 12.64
C GLY A 133 8.18 5.84 14.12
N ALA A 134 9.27 6.18 14.81
CA ALA A 134 9.33 6.07 16.27
C ALA A 134 8.68 7.30 16.93
N TRP A 135 7.42 7.20 17.34
CA TRP A 135 6.68 8.24 18.07
C TRP A 135 5.72 7.60 19.07
N ARG A 136 4.98 8.41 19.83
CA ARG A 136 3.96 7.91 20.76
C ARG A 136 2.71 8.76 20.72
N VAL A 137 1.58 8.11 20.97
CA VAL A 137 0.32 8.78 21.28
C VAL A 137 -0.37 8.09 22.43
N ALA A 138 -1.07 8.89 23.23
CA ALA A 138 -2.07 8.38 24.14
C ALA A 138 -3.38 9.12 23.90
N ALA A 139 -4.49 8.41 24.05
CA ALA A 139 -5.82 8.95 23.89
C ALA A 139 -6.66 8.66 25.13
N ARG A 140 -7.61 9.54 25.43
CA ARG A 140 -8.54 9.38 26.55
C ARG A 140 -9.93 9.86 26.17
N ARG A 141 -10.92 9.00 26.36
CA ARG A 141 -12.34 9.36 26.30
C ARG A 141 -12.81 10.01 27.60
N GLY A 142 -13.83 10.85 27.51
CA GLY A 142 -14.52 11.44 28.65
C GLY A 142 -15.89 11.97 28.26
N ASP A 143 -16.58 12.59 29.20
CA ASP A 143 -17.96 13.08 29.01
C ASP A 143 -18.08 14.23 27.99
N TYR A 144 -16.94 14.78 27.56
CA TYR A 144 -16.86 15.83 26.54
C TYR A 144 -16.59 15.29 25.14
N GLY A 145 -16.32 13.99 24.97
CA GLY A 145 -15.80 13.40 23.74
C GLY A 145 -14.49 12.65 23.99
N TRP A 146 -13.41 13.03 23.31
CA TRP A 146 -12.09 12.44 23.55
C TRP A 146 -10.94 13.42 23.28
N SER A 147 -9.77 13.12 23.83
CA SER A 147 -8.53 13.86 23.58
C SER A 147 -7.39 12.91 23.26
N ALA A 148 -6.38 13.41 22.57
CA ALA A 148 -5.13 12.72 22.35
C ALA A 148 -3.93 13.66 22.45
N GLU A 149 -2.79 13.09 22.80
CA GLU A 149 -1.52 13.78 22.92
C GLU A 149 -0.45 12.99 22.17
N PHE A 150 0.13 13.62 21.15
CA PHE A 150 1.16 13.08 20.29
C PHE A 150 2.52 13.60 20.77
N ALA A 151 3.47 12.68 20.95
CA ALA A 151 4.86 12.97 21.21
C ALA A 151 5.69 12.49 20.01
N ILE A 152 6.10 13.42 19.15
CA ILE A 152 6.86 13.13 17.93
C ILE A 152 8.29 13.61 18.13
N PRO A 153 9.26 12.70 18.37
CA PRO A 153 10.66 13.07 18.38
C PRO A 153 11.05 13.73 17.05
N PHE A 154 11.77 14.86 17.10
CA PHE A 154 12.23 15.49 15.85
C PHE A 154 13.04 14.52 14.98
N ARG A 155 13.73 13.54 15.58
CA ARG A 155 14.56 12.52 14.90
C ARG A 155 13.77 11.58 14.00
N THR A 156 12.47 11.51 14.24
CA THR A 156 11.51 10.73 13.45
C THR A 156 11.21 11.47 12.15
N LEU A 157 11.21 12.79 12.18
CA LEU A 157 10.97 13.64 11.02
C LEU A 157 12.27 13.83 10.20
N ARG A 158 12.09 14.25 8.95
CA ARG A 158 13.17 14.80 8.12
C ARG A 158 12.85 16.26 7.88
N TYR A 159 13.83 17.14 7.93
CA TYR A 159 13.62 18.58 7.73
C TYR A 159 14.90 19.26 7.25
N PRO A 160 14.80 20.44 6.60
CA PRO A 160 15.97 21.18 6.17
C PRO A 160 16.89 21.50 7.35
N GLN A 161 18.18 21.23 7.17
CA GLN A 161 19.20 21.85 8.02
C GLN A 161 19.29 23.31 7.58
N GLY A 162 18.48 24.17 8.18
CA GLY A 162 18.43 25.58 7.81
C GLY A 162 19.83 26.18 7.79
N ALA A 163 20.09 27.10 6.85
CA ALA A 163 21.40 27.70 6.63
C ALA A 163 22.06 28.30 7.90
N ARG A 164 21.31 28.50 9.01
CA ARG A 164 21.81 28.88 10.34
C ARG A 164 20.91 28.45 11.53
N GLY A 165 20.25 27.29 11.49
CA GLY A 165 19.48 26.78 12.65
C GLY A 165 18.42 27.75 13.22
N GLY A 166 17.86 28.64 12.39
CA GLY A 166 16.83 29.59 12.78
C GLY A 166 15.42 29.00 12.67
N PRO A 167 14.39 29.77 13.08
CA PRO A 167 13.00 29.37 12.95
C PRO A 167 12.62 29.03 11.51
N GLN A 168 11.84 27.96 11.34
CA GLN A 168 11.33 27.44 10.09
C GLN A 168 9.81 27.60 10.07
N SER A 169 9.27 27.62 8.86
CA SER A 169 7.84 27.47 8.61
C SER A 169 7.59 26.08 8.08
N TRP A 170 6.58 25.36 8.58
CA TRP A 170 6.15 24.06 8.06
C TRP A 170 4.72 24.16 7.54
N GLY A 171 4.39 23.37 6.51
CA GLY A 171 3.01 23.16 6.10
C GLY A 171 2.32 22.17 7.03
N VAL A 172 1.11 22.49 7.50
CA VAL A 172 0.33 21.64 8.41
C VAL A 172 -1.14 21.65 8.03
N ASN A 173 -1.77 20.49 8.03
CA ASN A 173 -3.23 20.39 8.01
C ASN A 173 -3.70 19.29 8.96
N PHE A 174 -4.95 19.40 9.40
CA PHE A 174 -5.59 18.50 10.35
C PHE A 174 -6.89 17.97 9.76
N GLN A 175 -7.17 16.68 9.95
CA GLN A 175 -8.42 16.03 9.57
C GLN A 175 -9.11 15.46 10.81
N ARG A 176 -10.39 15.77 10.97
CA ARG A 176 -11.30 15.13 11.93
C ARG A 176 -12.25 14.21 11.18
N ASN A 177 -12.32 12.96 11.58
CA ASN A 177 -13.35 12.02 11.11
C ASN A 177 -14.36 11.75 12.23
N ILE A 178 -15.64 11.95 11.94
CA ILE A 178 -16.76 11.74 12.84
C ILE A 178 -17.64 10.64 12.25
N ARG A 179 -17.30 9.39 12.55
CA ARG A 179 -17.77 8.26 11.73
C ARG A 179 -19.28 8.05 11.80
N ARG A 180 -19.92 8.30 12.95
CA ARG A 180 -21.38 8.14 13.11
C ARG A 180 -22.19 9.06 12.19
N ARG A 181 -21.62 10.21 11.81
CA ARG A 181 -22.22 11.20 10.88
C ARG A 181 -21.66 11.07 9.46
N ASN A 182 -20.71 10.16 9.25
CA ASN A 182 -19.92 10.04 8.02
C ASN A 182 -19.30 11.39 7.60
N GLU A 183 -18.86 12.16 8.61
CA GLU A 183 -18.37 13.52 8.44
C GLU A 183 -16.85 13.55 8.46
N VAL A 184 -16.29 14.26 7.48
CA VAL A 184 -14.86 14.54 7.38
C VAL A 184 -14.70 16.06 7.31
N ALA A 185 -13.90 16.60 8.23
CA ALA A 185 -13.63 18.02 8.32
C ALA A 185 -12.14 18.32 8.39
N PHE A 186 -11.72 19.44 7.83
CA PHE A 186 -10.33 19.88 7.78
C PHE A 186 -10.13 21.24 8.43
N TRP A 187 -8.94 21.50 8.95
CA TRP A 187 -8.57 22.82 9.47
C TRP A 187 -8.25 23.81 8.34
N SER A 188 -7.33 23.46 7.45
CA SER A 188 -7.17 24.14 6.16
C SER A 188 -8.14 23.50 5.18
N GLU A 189 -9.14 24.26 4.74
CA GLU A 189 -10.20 23.76 3.86
C GLU A 189 -9.61 23.16 2.58
N LEU A 190 -10.13 22.00 2.18
CA LEU A 190 -9.76 21.31 0.96
C LEU A 190 -11.00 21.16 0.07
N GLU A 191 -10.81 21.20 -1.26
CA GLU A 191 -11.88 20.81 -2.16
C GLU A 191 -12.28 19.34 -1.96
N GLN A 192 -13.54 19.00 -2.22
CA GLN A 192 -14.09 17.65 -1.95
C GLN A 192 -13.40 16.49 -2.71
N ASN A 193 -12.63 16.79 -3.76
CA ASN A 193 -11.83 15.84 -4.53
C ASN A 193 -10.45 15.56 -3.92
N PHE A 194 -10.01 16.35 -2.93
CA PHE A 194 -8.74 16.18 -2.26
C PHE A 194 -8.86 15.52 -0.88
N SER A 195 -7.77 14.90 -0.43
CA SER A 195 -7.59 14.32 0.90
C SER A 195 -6.52 15.10 1.67
N LEU A 196 -6.28 14.73 2.92
CA LEU A 196 -5.20 15.29 3.76
C LEU A 196 -3.83 15.26 3.06
N ASP A 197 -3.62 14.34 2.13
CA ASP A 197 -2.37 14.15 1.37
C ASP A 197 -2.08 15.28 0.38
N ARG A 198 -3.03 16.20 0.16
CA ARG A 198 -2.87 17.39 -0.68
C ARG A 198 -1.98 18.43 0.02
N VAL A 199 -0.69 18.13 0.05
CA VAL A 199 0.34 18.89 0.77
C VAL A 199 0.40 20.36 0.35
N ALA A 200 0.20 20.64 -0.94
CA ALA A 200 0.27 21.99 -1.51
C ALA A 200 -0.76 22.97 -0.91
N ASP A 201 -1.87 22.45 -0.37
CA ASP A 201 -2.99 23.24 0.16
C ASP A 201 -3.03 23.23 1.71
N ALA A 202 -1.95 22.73 2.34
CA ALA A 202 -1.79 22.77 3.79
C ALA A 202 -1.65 24.22 4.31
N GLY A 203 -2.16 24.46 5.51
CA GLY A 203 -1.93 25.72 6.24
C GLY A 203 -0.47 25.86 6.67
N VAL A 204 -0.10 26.99 7.28
CA VAL A 204 1.31 27.26 7.66
C VAL A 204 1.43 27.44 9.17
N VAL A 205 2.42 26.78 9.75
CA VAL A 205 2.87 27.01 11.12
C VAL A 205 4.28 27.59 11.09
N ASP A 206 4.42 28.82 11.60
CA ASP A 206 5.69 29.53 11.69
C ASP A 206 6.37 29.33 13.05
N GLY A 207 7.68 29.61 13.12
CA GLY A 207 8.41 29.72 14.38
C GLY A 207 9.01 28.42 14.90
N ILE A 208 8.92 27.30 14.16
CA ILE A 208 9.44 26.01 14.60
C ILE A 208 10.96 26.01 14.48
N SER A 209 11.67 25.80 15.59
CA SER A 209 13.14 25.76 15.59
C SER A 209 13.64 24.34 15.90
N PRO A 210 13.69 23.44 14.91
CA PRO A 210 14.07 22.04 15.15
C PRO A 210 15.58 21.93 15.43
N PRO A 211 16.00 20.98 16.28
CA PRO A 211 17.40 20.81 16.66
C PRO A 211 18.24 20.29 15.47
N ALA A 212 19.55 20.52 15.50
CA ALA A 212 20.47 19.77 14.65
C ALA A 212 20.53 18.30 15.13
N GLN A 213 20.48 17.35 14.20
CA GLN A 213 20.35 15.94 14.55
C GLN A 213 21.42 15.05 13.93
N ARG A 214 21.79 14.05 14.72
CA ARG A 214 22.45 12.82 14.28
C ARG A 214 21.58 11.68 14.77
N ASN A 215 21.28 10.74 13.90
CA ASN A 215 20.49 9.57 14.23
C ASN A 215 21.33 8.32 13.94
N LEU A 216 21.42 7.41 14.91
CA LEU A 216 22.02 6.10 14.74
C LEU A 216 21.20 5.11 15.54
N ALA A 217 20.48 4.24 14.84
CA ALA A 217 19.77 3.12 15.41
C ALA A 217 20.44 1.81 15.00
N LEU A 218 20.57 0.90 15.96
CA LEU A 218 21.01 -0.48 15.76
C LEU A 218 19.86 -1.40 16.16
N ILE A 219 19.51 -2.35 15.31
CA ILE A 219 18.38 -3.26 15.50
C ILE A 219 18.90 -4.69 15.32
N PRO A 220 19.57 -5.27 16.33
CA PRO A 220 19.87 -6.68 16.31
C PRO A 220 18.59 -7.48 16.46
N TYR A 221 18.58 -8.66 15.83
CA TYR A 221 17.52 -9.62 16.02
C TYR A 221 18.07 -11.04 16.15
N VAL A 222 17.28 -11.88 16.79
CA VAL A 222 17.46 -13.33 16.83
C VAL A 222 16.17 -14.00 16.42
N LEU A 223 16.29 -15.09 15.67
CA LEU A 223 15.18 -15.90 15.19
C LEU A 223 15.48 -17.37 15.44
N GLY A 224 14.47 -18.09 15.91
CA GLY A 224 14.46 -19.56 15.91
C GLY A 224 13.24 -20.05 15.16
N GLU A 225 13.44 -21.00 14.26
CA GLU A 225 12.39 -21.70 13.53
C GLU A 225 12.46 -23.19 13.81
N GLY A 226 11.31 -23.79 14.12
CA GLY A 226 11.14 -25.24 14.09
C GLY A 226 10.16 -25.60 12.99
N ARG A 227 10.62 -26.32 11.96
CA ARG A 227 9.80 -26.79 10.85
C ARG A 227 9.63 -28.30 10.86
N ARG A 228 8.44 -28.76 10.49
CA ARG A 228 8.11 -30.16 10.25
C ARG A 228 7.54 -30.30 8.86
N PRO A 229 8.37 -30.67 7.87
CA PRO A 229 7.91 -30.84 6.50
C PRO A 229 6.92 -32.00 6.37
N SER A 230 6.13 -31.95 5.29
CA SER A 230 5.11 -32.95 4.96
C SER A 230 5.71 -34.26 4.42
N ASP A 231 7.01 -34.31 4.10
CA ASP A 231 7.72 -35.40 3.42
C ASP A 231 7.88 -36.71 4.22
N GLY A 232 7.23 -36.82 5.38
CA GLY A 232 7.12 -38.06 6.14
C GLY A 232 8.34 -38.40 7.00
N GLU A 233 9.48 -37.73 6.83
CA GLU A 233 10.64 -37.88 7.70
C GLU A 233 10.35 -37.28 9.09
N ARG A 234 10.68 -38.00 10.17
CA ARG A 234 10.53 -37.49 11.55
C ARG A 234 11.64 -36.51 11.91
N ARG A 235 12.03 -35.62 11.00
CA ARG A 235 13.03 -34.61 11.27
C ARG A 235 12.32 -33.29 11.55
N THR A 236 12.52 -32.77 12.75
CA THR A 236 12.29 -31.35 12.97
C THR A 236 13.55 -30.66 12.49
N GLU A 237 13.40 -29.75 11.54
CA GLU A 237 14.47 -28.86 11.12
C GLU A 237 14.42 -27.67 12.06
N ASP A 238 15.47 -27.53 12.87
CA ASP A 238 15.64 -26.40 13.76
C ASP A 238 16.67 -25.47 13.13
N ASP A 239 16.28 -24.23 12.87
CA ASP A 239 17.18 -23.19 12.40
C ASP A 239 17.29 -22.08 13.44
N PHE A 240 18.48 -21.51 13.55
CA PHE A 240 18.76 -20.39 14.41
C PHE A 240 19.54 -19.34 13.64
N GLU A 241 18.93 -18.17 13.52
CA GLU A 241 19.48 -17.04 12.79
C GLU A 241 19.68 -15.84 13.71
N ALA A 242 20.68 -15.05 13.39
CA ALA A 242 20.89 -13.75 13.98
C ALA A 242 21.34 -12.78 12.90
N GLY A 243 20.84 -11.56 12.98
CA GLY A 243 21.21 -10.48 12.07
C GLY A 243 21.17 -9.13 12.76
N LEU A 244 21.57 -8.12 12.00
CA LEU A 244 21.68 -6.75 12.48
C LEU A 244 21.29 -5.78 11.39
N ASP A 245 20.32 -4.92 11.72
CA ASP A 245 20.03 -3.73 10.92
C ASP A 245 20.66 -2.50 11.57
N LEU A 246 21.13 -1.58 10.73
CA LEU A 246 21.67 -0.28 11.12
C LEU A 246 20.95 0.81 10.34
N LYS A 247 20.60 1.88 11.03
CA LYS A 247 20.01 3.08 10.42
C LYS A 247 20.75 4.32 10.88
N TYR A 248 21.38 5.02 9.94
CA TYR A 248 22.22 6.18 10.20
C TYR A 248 21.75 7.40 9.40
N GLY A 249 21.37 8.46 10.10
CA GLY A 249 21.07 9.76 9.48
C GLY A 249 22.35 10.48 9.08
N VAL A 250 22.77 10.33 7.82
CA VAL A 250 23.94 10.99 7.24
C VAL A 250 23.77 12.52 7.32
N THR A 251 22.57 12.99 7.01
CA THR A 251 22.10 14.35 7.27
C THR A 251 20.67 14.30 7.84
N PRO A 252 20.10 15.40 8.34
CA PRO A 252 18.68 15.43 8.75
C PRO A 252 17.68 15.07 7.64
N SER A 253 18.14 15.03 6.38
CA SER A 253 17.33 14.74 5.22
C SER A 253 17.78 13.50 4.43
N LEU A 254 18.89 12.85 4.79
CA LEU A 254 19.47 11.71 4.06
C LEU A 254 19.81 10.57 5.04
N THR A 255 19.26 9.38 4.79
CA THR A 255 19.38 8.21 5.68
C THR A 255 20.07 7.06 4.96
N LEU A 256 21.01 6.41 5.66
CA LEU A 256 21.65 5.16 5.27
C LEU A 256 21.08 4.03 6.14
N ASP A 257 20.45 3.05 5.50
CA ASP A 257 20.06 1.78 6.10
C ASP A 257 21.05 0.70 5.64
N ALA A 258 21.45 -0.19 6.54
CA ALA A 258 22.30 -1.33 6.24
C ALA A 258 21.79 -2.56 6.98
N THR A 259 21.93 -3.73 6.39
CA THR A 259 21.50 -5.00 6.98
C THR A 259 22.52 -6.10 6.69
N ILE A 260 22.68 -7.01 7.66
CA ILE A 260 23.50 -8.20 7.55
C ILE A 260 22.65 -9.38 8.01
N ASN A 261 22.62 -10.45 7.20
CA ASN A 261 21.74 -11.60 7.35
C ASN A 261 20.32 -11.13 7.65
N THR A 262 19.66 -10.51 6.69
CA THR A 262 18.32 -9.97 6.95
C THR A 262 17.27 -11.08 6.86
N ASP A 263 16.34 -11.09 7.80
CA ASP A 263 15.21 -12.02 7.82
C ASP A 263 13.88 -11.26 7.65
N PHE A 264 12.96 -11.92 6.96
CA PHE A 264 11.63 -11.44 6.64
C PHE A 264 10.49 -12.25 7.29
N ALA A 265 10.76 -13.12 8.25
CA ALA A 265 9.75 -13.96 8.89
C ALA A 265 8.65 -13.18 9.65
N GLN A 266 8.84 -11.88 9.92
CA GLN A 266 7.81 -10.99 10.45
C GLN A 266 6.70 -10.64 9.45
N VAL A 267 6.92 -10.93 8.16
CA VAL A 267 6.01 -10.55 7.08
C VAL A 267 4.75 -11.42 7.09
N GLU A 268 3.61 -10.77 6.87
CA GLU A 268 2.34 -11.48 6.72
C GLU A 268 2.36 -12.38 5.48
N VAL A 269 1.90 -13.62 5.64
CA VAL A 269 1.75 -14.59 4.55
C VAL A 269 0.93 -14.00 3.41
N ASP A 270 1.28 -14.36 2.18
CA ASP A 270 0.55 -13.92 0.99
C ASP A 270 -0.87 -14.48 0.97
N GLU A 271 -1.79 -13.62 0.56
CA GLU A 271 -3.18 -14.03 0.36
C GLU A 271 -3.23 -14.90 -0.88
N GLN A 272 -3.85 -16.07 -0.78
CA GLN A 272 -4.14 -16.85 -1.97
C GLN A 272 -5.09 -16.04 -2.86
N GLN A 273 -4.84 -16.07 -4.16
CA GLN A 273 -5.65 -15.40 -5.17
C GLN A 273 -6.05 -16.42 -6.22
N VAL A 274 -7.33 -16.38 -6.62
CA VAL A 274 -7.81 -17.20 -7.73
C VAL A 274 -7.35 -16.53 -9.03
N ASN A 275 -6.40 -17.16 -9.73
CA ASN A 275 -6.00 -16.72 -11.06
C ASN A 275 -6.85 -17.41 -12.12
N LEU A 276 -7.73 -16.65 -12.79
CA LEU A 276 -8.50 -17.12 -13.96
C LEU A 276 -8.02 -16.45 -15.25
N ASP A 277 -6.78 -15.98 -15.25
CA ASP A 277 -6.12 -15.32 -16.37
C ASP A 277 -4.86 -16.12 -16.78
N ARG A 278 -4.38 -15.88 -18.00
CA ARG A 278 -3.17 -16.49 -18.57
C ARG A 278 -1.87 -15.81 -18.11
N PHE A 279 -1.98 -14.72 -17.33
CA PHE A 279 -0.84 -13.92 -16.88
C PHE A 279 -0.52 -14.14 -15.40
N ASN A 280 0.74 -13.85 -15.04
CA ASN A 280 1.20 -13.94 -13.65
C ASN A 280 0.57 -12.84 -12.79
N LEU A 281 0.21 -13.21 -11.56
CA LEU A 281 -0.31 -12.29 -10.58
C LEU A 281 0.80 -11.37 -10.04
N PHE A 282 0.45 -10.09 -9.86
CA PHE A 282 1.29 -9.14 -9.14
C PHE A 282 1.10 -9.30 -7.63
N PHE A 283 2.17 -9.62 -6.90
CA PHE A 283 2.16 -9.69 -5.44
C PHE A 283 2.91 -8.49 -4.84
N PRO A 284 2.28 -7.69 -3.97
CA PRO A 284 2.94 -6.52 -3.40
C PRO A 284 4.13 -6.90 -2.51
N GLU A 285 5.11 -5.99 -2.41
CA GLU A 285 6.17 -6.08 -1.40
C GLU A 285 5.58 -5.92 0.01
N LYS A 286 6.10 -6.68 0.98
CA LYS A 286 5.64 -6.65 2.38
C LYS A 286 6.79 -6.49 3.39
N ARG A 287 8.04 -6.53 2.93
CA ARG A 287 9.23 -6.48 3.79
C ARG A 287 9.60 -5.04 4.16
N PRO A 288 9.66 -4.68 5.46
CA PRO A 288 9.89 -3.30 5.89
C PRO A 288 11.13 -2.62 5.30
N PHE A 289 12.23 -3.36 5.13
CA PHE A 289 13.47 -2.85 4.54
C PHE A 289 13.29 -2.32 3.11
N PHE A 290 12.39 -2.89 2.32
CA PHE A 290 12.14 -2.44 0.94
C PHE A 290 11.03 -1.38 0.86
N LEU A 291 10.12 -1.39 1.83
CA LEU A 291 8.93 -0.56 1.81
C LEU A 291 9.15 0.86 2.31
N GLU A 292 9.99 1.04 3.34
CA GLU A 292 10.27 2.39 3.85
C GLU A 292 10.94 3.22 2.74
N ASN A 293 10.53 4.47 2.51
CA ASN A 293 11.14 5.33 1.47
C ASN A 293 11.14 4.73 0.03
N ALA A 294 10.31 3.71 -0.27
CA ALA A 294 10.22 3.11 -1.61
C ALA A 294 9.88 4.13 -2.72
N GLY A 295 9.18 5.22 -2.37
CA GLY A 295 8.86 6.31 -3.29
C GLY A 295 10.08 6.99 -3.95
N PHE A 296 11.27 6.89 -3.35
CA PHE A 296 12.52 7.40 -3.95
C PHE A 296 12.97 6.58 -5.16
N PHE A 297 12.57 5.30 -5.25
CA PHE A 297 12.96 4.38 -6.32
C PHE A 297 11.87 4.20 -7.39
N ALA A 298 10.61 4.56 -7.09
CA ALA A 298 9.46 4.26 -7.96
C ALA A 298 9.52 4.98 -9.33
N VAL A 299 9.48 4.19 -10.41
CA VAL A 299 9.26 4.57 -11.82
C VAL A 299 8.36 3.50 -12.46
N GLY A 300 7.31 3.91 -13.19
CA GLY A 300 6.36 2.98 -13.82
C GLY A 300 4.98 2.94 -13.16
N ALA A 301 4.33 1.77 -13.20
CA ALA A 301 3.00 1.52 -12.65
C ALA A 301 2.86 1.92 -11.17
N SER A 302 3.83 1.54 -10.35
CA SER A 302 3.92 1.86 -8.93
C SER A 302 4.04 3.36 -8.66
N ALA A 303 4.63 4.13 -9.60
CA ALA A 303 4.66 5.60 -9.54
C ALA A 303 3.32 6.25 -9.98
N THR A 304 2.46 5.51 -10.66
CA THR A 304 1.19 6.02 -11.22
C THR A 304 -0.04 5.55 -10.43
N GLY A 305 0.09 4.51 -9.59
CA GLY A 305 -0.96 4.03 -8.69
C GLY A 305 -2.12 3.34 -9.40
N SER A 306 -1.88 2.77 -10.59
CA SER A 306 -2.92 2.24 -11.47
C SER A 306 -2.78 0.74 -11.70
N ARG A 307 -3.78 -0.05 -11.26
CA ARG A 307 -3.86 -1.50 -11.52
C ARG A 307 -3.92 -1.82 -13.02
N ALA A 308 -4.60 -1.00 -13.82
CA ALA A 308 -4.59 -1.13 -15.27
C ALA A 308 -3.20 -0.89 -15.89
N ALA A 309 -2.33 -0.14 -15.19
CA ALA A 309 -0.97 0.16 -15.62
C ALA A 309 0.08 -0.78 -14.99
N ALA A 310 -0.31 -1.72 -14.12
CA ALA A 310 0.57 -2.69 -13.44
C ALA A 310 1.12 -3.76 -14.41
N GLN A 311 1.47 -3.32 -15.61
CA GLN A 311 2.03 -4.11 -16.69
C GLN A 311 3.53 -3.86 -16.84
N ALA A 312 4.05 -2.73 -16.34
CA ALA A 312 5.48 -2.46 -16.27
C ALA A 312 5.88 -1.62 -15.04
N ASP A 313 6.76 -2.17 -14.20
CA ASP A 313 7.50 -1.46 -13.16
C ASP A 313 9.00 -1.65 -13.37
N LEU A 314 9.78 -0.56 -13.31
CA LEU A 314 11.21 -0.64 -13.63
C LEU A 314 12.07 -1.07 -12.43
N PHE A 315 11.49 -1.04 -11.24
CA PHE A 315 12.08 -1.57 -10.02
C PHE A 315 10.99 -2.22 -9.17
N PHE A 316 11.13 -3.51 -8.93
CA PHE A 316 10.19 -4.30 -8.14
C PHE A 316 10.96 -5.11 -7.10
N SER A 317 11.10 -4.54 -5.91
CA SER A 317 11.94 -5.09 -4.83
C SER A 317 11.58 -6.51 -4.44
N ARG A 318 10.34 -6.95 -4.66
CA ARG A 318 9.88 -8.32 -4.37
C ARG A 318 10.72 -9.37 -5.11
N ARG A 319 11.32 -9.05 -6.27
CA ARG A 319 12.25 -9.96 -6.98
C ARG A 319 13.55 -10.22 -6.22
N ILE A 320 13.99 -9.29 -5.36
CA ILE A 320 15.22 -9.46 -4.60
C ILE A 320 14.98 -10.48 -3.48
N GLY A 321 15.74 -11.57 -3.47
CA GLY A 321 15.59 -12.64 -2.48
C GLY A 321 14.43 -13.61 -2.77
N LEU A 322 13.91 -13.65 -3.99
CA LEU A 322 12.98 -14.68 -4.46
C LEU A 322 13.51 -15.34 -5.74
N GLY A 323 13.65 -16.66 -5.70
CA GLY A 323 13.98 -17.49 -6.85
C GLY A 323 12.75 -17.97 -7.62
N PRO A 324 12.96 -18.78 -8.68
CA PRO A 324 11.89 -19.40 -9.44
C PRO A 324 10.91 -20.17 -8.54
N GLY A 325 9.61 -20.07 -8.82
CA GLY A 325 8.57 -20.74 -8.03
C GLY A 325 8.35 -20.14 -6.63
N GLY A 326 8.94 -18.98 -6.31
CA GLY A 326 8.75 -18.30 -5.03
C GLY A 326 9.66 -18.80 -3.90
N VAL A 327 10.70 -19.57 -4.23
CA VAL A 327 11.71 -20.01 -3.26
C VAL A 327 12.40 -18.79 -2.64
N VAL A 328 12.38 -18.66 -1.32
CA VAL A 328 13.03 -17.53 -0.62
C VAL A 328 14.54 -17.75 -0.62
N LEU A 329 15.28 -16.81 -1.20
CA LEU A 329 16.74 -16.79 -1.17
C LEU A 329 17.23 -15.89 -0.04
N PRO A 330 18.14 -16.37 0.83
CA PRO A 330 18.73 -15.55 1.88
C PRO A 330 19.45 -14.32 1.31
N ILE A 331 19.48 -13.24 2.10
CA ILE A 331 20.18 -12.01 1.77
C ILE A 331 21.31 -11.82 2.80
N ASP A 332 22.54 -11.97 2.33
CA ASP A 332 23.74 -11.88 3.17
C ASP A 332 24.00 -10.45 3.66
N PHE A 333 23.84 -9.49 2.74
CA PHE A 333 24.12 -8.08 3.00
C PHE A 333 23.25 -7.17 2.14
N GLY A 334 22.91 -6.02 2.70
CA GLY A 334 22.18 -4.98 2.00
C GLY A 334 22.49 -3.58 2.50
N VAL A 335 22.54 -2.61 1.60
CA VAL A 335 22.61 -1.18 1.92
C VAL A 335 21.61 -0.38 1.11
N ARG A 336 21.09 0.67 1.73
CA ARG A 336 20.18 1.61 1.09
C ARG A 336 20.45 3.02 1.58
N LEU A 337 20.71 3.94 0.67
CA LEU A 337 20.82 5.37 0.96
C LEU A 337 19.63 6.09 0.32
N SER A 338 18.76 6.71 1.12
CA SER A 338 17.58 7.41 0.62
C SER A 338 17.31 8.73 1.32
N GLY A 339 16.81 9.72 0.58
CA GLY A 339 16.42 11.03 1.12
C GLY A 339 16.79 12.21 0.21
N LYS A 340 16.84 13.41 0.78
CA LYS A 340 17.13 14.67 0.08
C LYS A 340 18.55 15.16 0.32
N ALA A 341 19.22 15.56 -0.75
CA ALA A 341 20.48 16.29 -0.77
C ALA A 341 20.32 17.60 -1.57
N GLY A 342 20.15 18.71 -0.85
CA GLY A 342 19.80 19.99 -1.47
C GLY A 342 18.43 19.91 -2.16
N SER A 343 18.40 20.21 -3.47
CA SER A 343 17.16 20.12 -4.29
C SER A 343 16.95 18.75 -4.95
N TYR A 344 17.79 17.76 -4.66
CA TYR A 344 17.74 16.45 -5.28
C TYR A 344 17.26 15.39 -4.29
N ASN A 345 16.38 14.52 -4.75
CA ASN A 345 16.02 13.26 -4.14
C ASN A 345 17.00 12.19 -4.62
N LEU A 346 17.58 11.46 -3.68
CA LEU A 346 18.53 10.38 -3.92
C LEU A 346 17.96 9.07 -3.41
N GLY A 347 18.04 8.02 -4.23
CA GLY A 347 17.83 6.65 -3.84
C GLY A 347 18.99 5.81 -4.34
N PHE A 348 19.65 5.06 -3.47
CA PHE A 348 20.65 4.07 -3.81
C PHE A 348 20.36 2.81 -3.00
N LEU A 349 20.45 1.65 -3.62
CA LEU A 349 20.26 0.34 -3.00
C LEU A 349 21.27 -0.63 -3.61
N ASP A 350 21.91 -1.44 -2.78
CA ASP A 350 22.80 -2.53 -3.17
C ASP A 350 22.52 -3.74 -2.27
N MET A 351 22.23 -4.89 -2.86
CA MET A 351 21.77 -6.08 -2.15
C MET A 351 22.43 -7.33 -2.73
N GLN A 352 22.94 -8.19 -1.86
CA GLN A 352 23.56 -9.46 -2.22
C GLN A 352 22.74 -10.63 -1.70
N THR A 353 22.26 -11.50 -2.60
CA THR A 353 21.64 -12.77 -2.20
C THR A 353 22.68 -13.87 -2.07
N ALA A 354 22.39 -14.86 -1.22
CA ALA A 354 23.20 -16.07 -1.10
C ALA A 354 22.92 -17.06 -2.23
N GLU A 355 23.88 -17.95 -2.47
CA GLU A 355 23.66 -19.16 -3.26
C GLU A 355 22.91 -20.17 -2.37
N ALA A 356 21.70 -20.59 -2.78
CA ALA A 356 20.87 -21.49 -1.99
C ALA A 356 19.97 -22.35 -2.88
N PHE A 357 19.67 -23.56 -2.42
CA PHE A 357 18.77 -24.49 -3.12
C PHE A 357 19.17 -24.81 -4.58
N GLY A 358 20.47 -24.74 -4.89
CA GLY A 358 20.99 -24.93 -6.25
C GLY A 358 20.73 -23.75 -7.19
N LEU A 359 20.31 -22.60 -6.65
CA LEU A 359 20.13 -21.34 -7.37
C LEU A 359 21.33 -20.43 -7.12
N GLN A 360 21.78 -19.74 -8.18
CA GLN A 360 22.90 -18.81 -8.12
C GLN A 360 22.63 -17.61 -7.20
N ALA A 361 23.71 -17.03 -6.68
CA ALA A 361 23.67 -15.74 -6.01
C ALA A 361 23.53 -14.59 -7.03
N ASN A 362 22.93 -13.48 -6.61
CA ASN A 362 22.79 -12.28 -7.42
C ASN A 362 23.12 -11.03 -6.61
N ASN A 363 23.83 -10.10 -7.23
CA ASN A 363 23.93 -8.73 -6.76
C ASN A 363 22.89 -7.87 -7.49
N TYR A 364 22.18 -7.05 -6.73
CA TYR A 364 21.22 -6.07 -7.23
C TYR A 364 21.68 -4.69 -6.82
N ALA A 365 21.81 -3.76 -7.77
CA ALA A 365 22.03 -2.37 -7.44
C ALA A 365 21.03 -1.46 -8.16
N VAL A 366 20.51 -0.46 -7.45
CA VAL A 366 19.54 0.50 -7.98
C VAL A 366 19.95 1.88 -7.54
N ALA A 367 20.07 2.80 -8.49
CA ALA A 367 20.40 4.20 -8.24
C ALA A 367 19.38 5.10 -8.94
N ARG A 368 18.84 6.07 -8.20
CA ARG A 368 17.92 7.07 -8.70
C ARG A 368 18.29 8.44 -8.19
N VAL A 369 18.28 9.40 -9.10
CA VAL A 369 18.34 10.82 -8.78
C VAL A 369 17.13 11.49 -9.40
N SER A 370 16.35 12.21 -8.60
CA SER A 370 15.28 13.06 -9.12
C SER A 370 15.32 14.45 -8.52
N ARG A 371 14.73 15.40 -9.23
CA ARG A 371 14.64 16.80 -8.81
C ARG A 371 13.20 17.23 -8.86
N GLU A 372 12.74 17.79 -7.76
CA GLU A 372 11.46 18.47 -7.69
C GLU A 372 11.55 19.87 -8.28
N LEU A 373 10.50 20.23 -8.99
CA LEU A 373 10.29 21.49 -9.67
C LEU A 373 8.99 22.12 -9.13
N PRO A 374 8.79 23.44 -9.31
CA PRO A 374 7.53 24.08 -8.97
C PRO A 374 6.30 23.41 -9.62
N ASN A 375 5.11 23.67 -9.08
CA ASN A 375 3.84 23.17 -9.62
C ASN A 375 3.75 21.64 -9.62
N ARG A 376 4.06 20.98 -8.50
CA ARG A 376 3.96 19.51 -8.34
C ARG A 376 4.66 18.72 -9.45
N SER A 377 5.78 19.28 -9.94
CA SER A 377 6.51 18.73 -11.09
C SER A 377 7.82 18.11 -10.63
N SER A 378 8.33 17.14 -11.37
CA SER A 378 9.62 16.49 -11.09
C SER A 378 10.22 15.85 -12.34
N VAL A 379 11.52 15.69 -12.35
CA VAL A 379 12.26 14.90 -13.37
C VAL A 379 13.24 13.97 -12.67
N GLY A 380 13.41 12.75 -13.17
CA GLY A 380 14.26 11.73 -12.58
C GLY A 380 14.99 10.88 -13.60
N VAL A 381 16.07 10.25 -13.14
CA VAL A 381 16.82 9.22 -13.86
C VAL A 381 17.00 8.03 -12.93
N LEU A 382 16.77 6.82 -13.45
CA LEU A 382 16.93 5.55 -12.76
C LEU A 382 17.97 4.69 -13.50
N LEU A 383 18.78 3.99 -12.72
CA LEU A 383 19.58 2.84 -13.12
C LEU A 383 19.19 1.68 -12.21
N ALA A 384 18.87 0.53 -12.77
CA ALA A 384 18.75 -0.73 -12.04
C ALA A 384 19.64 -1.78 -12.70
N GLN A 385 20.31 -2.60 -11.90
CA GLN A 385 21.15 -3.69 -12.40
C GLN A 385 20.96 -4.96 -11.58
N ARG A 386 21.10 -6.08 -12.29
CA ARG A 386 21.22 -7.43 -11.75
C ARG A 386 22.53 -8.02 -12.29
N GLU A 387 23.33 -8.63 -11.43
CA GLU A 387 24.54 -9.34 -11.84
C GLU A 387 24.54 -10.72 -11.15
N GLY A 388 24.65 -11.78 -11.93
CA GLY A 388 24.89 -13.12 -11.41
C GLY A 388 26.27 -13.19 -10.78
N VAL A 389 26.36 -13.69 -9.55
CA VAL A 389 27.63 -13.82 -8.82
C VAL A 389 27.72 -15.19 -8.15
N GLY A 390 28.94 -15.60 -7.80
CA GLY A 390 29.20 -16.92 -7.21
C GLY A 390 29.49 -17.99 -8.27
N ASP A 391 29.65 -19.22 -7.81
CA ASP A 391 30.18 -20.32 -8.62
C ASP A 391 29.15 -20.89 -9.60
N LEU A 392 27.85 -20.70 -9.30
CA LEU A 392 26.75 -21.13 -10.17
C LEU A 392 26.36 -20.11 -11.25
N ALA A 393 26.89 -18.88 -11.21
CA ALA A 393 26.53 -17.83 -12.15
C ALA A 393 27.23 -18.01 -13.50
N PRO A 394 26.50 -18.00 -14.64
CA PRO A 394 27.10 -18.03 -15.97
C PRO A 394 27.99 -16.81 -16.24
N ASP A 395 29.03 -16.99 -17.06
CA ASP A 395 29.90 -15.90 -17.49
C ASP A 395 29.10 -14.80 -18.22
N GLY A 396 29.18 -13.58 -17.70
CA GLY A 396 28.54 -12.41 -18.29
C GLY A 396 27.04 -12.28 -18.00
N ASP A 397 26.50 -13.06 -17.07
CA ASP A 397 25.09 -13.00 -16.67
C ASP A 397 24.76 -11.69 -15.94
N ARG A 398 24.17 -10.76 -16.67
CA ARG A 398 23.83 -9.42 -16.18
C ARG A 398 22.58 -8.88 -16.88
N ASN A 399 21.90 -7.96 -16.21
CA ASN A 399 20.83 -7.16 -16.79
C ASN A 399 20.94 -5.73 -16.28
N ARG A 400 20.69 -4.75 -17.15
CA ARG A 400 20.67 -3.33 -16.78
C ARG A 400 19.44 -2.67 -17.35
N THR A 401 18.81 -1.81 -16.56
CA THR A 401 17.68 -0.97 -16.97
C THR A 401 18.04 0.48 -16.71
N PHE A 402 17.90 1.32 -17.74
CA PHE A 402 18.07 2.76 -17.66
C PHE A 402 16.72 3.42 -17.90
N ALA A 403 16.38 4.48 -17.16
CA ALA A 403 15.15 5.22 -17.41
C ALA A 403 15.28 6.71 -17.12
N VAL A 404 14.52 7.50 -17.87
CA VAL A 404 14.25 8.92 -17.59
C VAL A 404 12.76 9.08 -17.38
N ASP A 405 12.37 9.69 -16.26
CA ASP A 405 10.97 9.87 -15.88
C ASP A 405 10.64 11.32 -15.52
N GLY A 406 9.37 11.68 -15.62
CA GLY A 406 8.89 13.00 -15.24
C GLY A 406 7.43 13.03 -14.85
N GLN A 407 7.10 14.02 -14.01
CA GLN A 407 5.74 14.41 -13.65
C GLN A 407 5.61 15.92 -13.83
N TRP A 408 4.48 16.37 -14.39
CA TRP A 408 4.17 17.79 -14.57
C TRP A 408 2.75 18.09 -14.10
N GLY A 409 2.65 18.84 -13.01
CA GLY A 409 1.38 19.39 -12.55
C GLY A 409 1.00 20.62 -13.35
N ILE A 410 -0.14 20.57 -14.05
CA ILE A 410 -0.64 21.68 -14.88
C ILE A 410 -1.91 22.24 -14.23
N GLY A 411 -1.80 23.46 -13.68
CA GLY A 411 -2.88 24.04 -12.88
C GLY A 411 -3.13 23.23 -11.60
N GLU A 412 -4.38 23.16 -11.17
CA GLU A 412 -4.75 22.50 -9.90
C GLU A 412 -5.10 21.02 -10.07
N PHE A 413 -5.66 20.65 -11.23
CA PHE A 413 -6.38 19.40 -11.45
C PHE A 413 -5.74 18.46 -12.47
N HIS A 414 -4.70 18.88 -13.19
CA HIS A 414 -4.05 18.04 -14.20
C HIS A 414 -2.66 17.62 -13.76
N ASP A 415 -2.32 16.36 -14.03
CA ASP A 415 -0.99 15.82 -13.88
C ASP A 415 -0.64 14.98 -15.12
N LEU A 416 0.53 15.23 -15.70
CA LEU A 416 1.11 14.44 -16.78
C LEU A 416 2.29 13.65 -16.22
N LYS A 417 2.34 12.35 -16.44
CA LYS A 417 3.44 11.46 -16.03
C LYS A 417 3.97 10.73 -17.27
N ALA A 418 5.28 10.62 -17.40
CA ALA A 418 5.89 9.90 -18.51
C ALA A 418 7.22 9.27 -18.11
N PHE A 419 7.58 8.18 -18.77
CA PHE A 419 8.95 7.66 -18.74
C PHE A 419 9.36 7.10 -20.11
N VAL A 420 10.67 7.05 -20.33
CA VAL A 420 11.31 6.25 -21.37
C VAL A 420 12.37 5.40 -20.69
N ALA A 421 12.39 4.11 -21.01
CA ALA A 421 13.34 3.14 -20.47
C ALA A 421 14.00 2.31 -21.57
N GLU A 422 15.20 1.80 -21.30
CA GLU A 422 15.98 0.92 -22.18
C GLU A 422 16.64 -0.16 -21.33
N THR A 423 16.71 -1.40 -21.82
CA THR A 423 17.36 -2.53 -21.14
C THR A 423 18.56 -3.04 -21.92
N ASP A 424 19.69 -3.27 -21.24
CA ASP A 424 20.87 -3.96 -21.77
C ASP A 424 20.92 -5.37 -21.16
N THR A 425 20.58 -6.37 -21.96
CA THR A 425 20.60 -7.79 -21.60
C THR A 425 21.43 -8.57 -22.62
N PRO A 426 22.49 -9.29 -22.21
CA PRO A 426 23.27 -10.13 -23.11
C PRO A 426 22.39 -11.11 -23.89
N GLY A 427 22.53 -11.11 -25.21
CA GLY A 427 21.77 -11.99 -26.11
C GLY A 427 20.47 -11.39 -26.64
N LEU A 428 20.05 -10.22 -26.15
CA LEU A 428 18.92 -9.45 -26.68
C LEU A 428 19.46 -8.15 -27.30
N GLU A 429 19.21 -7.92 -28.59
CA GLU A 429 19.74 -6.76 -29.34
C GLU A 429 18.62 -6.03 -30.09
N GLY A 430 18.53 -4.71 -29.94
CA GLY A 430 17.51 -3.88 -30.58
C GLY A 430 16.12 -4.08 -29.97
N ASP A 431 15.18 -3.16 -30.23
CA ASP A 431 13.80 -3.23 -29.74
C ASP A 431 13.71 -3.50 -28.22
N ASP A 432 14.56 -2.81 -27.45
CA ASP A 432 14.83 -3.02 -26.03
C ASP A 432 14.35 -1.85 -25.16
N ARG A 433 13.33 -1.10 -25.61
CA ARG A 433 12.79 0.07 -24.92
C ARG A 433 11.36 -0.09 -24.44
N ALA A 434 11.01 0.78 -23.50
CA ALA A 434 9.64 0.98 -23.07
C ALA A 434 9.30 2.47 -22.95
N TYR A 435 8.06 2.81 -23.30
CA TYR A 435 7.53 4.18 -23.27
C TYR A 435 6.26 4.23 -22.47
N HIS A 436 6.09 5.28 -21.66
CA HIS A 436 4.86 5.50 -20.92
C HIS A 436 4.44 6.95 -20.97
N LEU A 437 3.14 7.16 -21.17
CA LEU A 437 2.50 8.45 -21.07
C LEU A 437 1.17 8.29 -20.35
N ARG A 438 0.97 9.11 -19.32
CA ARG A 438 -0.26 9.15 -18.56
C ARG A 438 -0.68 10.57 -18.28
N TRP A 439 -1.96 10.84 -18.47
CA TRP A 439 -2.59 12.09 -18.08
C TRP A 439 -3.71 11.80 -17.10
N ASP A 440 -3.67 12.45 -15.94
CA ASP A 440 -4.69 12.40 -14.91
C ASP A 440 -5.41 13.76 -14.84
N TYR A 441 -6.73 13.73 -14.68
CA TYR A 441 -7.56 14.89 -14.40
C TYR A 441 -8.46 14.62 -13.19
N GLY A 442 -8.33 15.44 -12.15
CA GLY A 442 -9.02 15.25 -10.86
C GLY A 442 -9.76 16.49 -10.38
N GLY A 443 -10.79 16.94 -11.11
CA GLY A 443 -11.61 18.08 -10.72
C GLY A 443 -12.80 17.71 -9.81
N PRO A 444 -13.49 18.70 -9.21
CA PRO A 444 -14.59 18.46 -8.27
C PRO A 444 -15.84 17.82 -8.90
N LYS A 445 -16.02 17.94 -10.22
CA LYS A 445 -17.19 17.44 -10.97
C LYS A 445 -16.87 16.35 -11.97
N TRP A 446 -15.63 16.25 -12.42
CA TRP A 446 -15.20 15.35 -13.48
C TRP A 446 -13.86 14.77 -13.08
N ARG A 447 -13.70 13.47 -13.29
CA ARG A 447 -12.42 12.77 -13.15
C ARG A 447 -12.12 12.06 -14.46
N GLY A 448 -10.85 12.01 -14.84
CA GLY A 448 -10.44 11.41 -16.09
C GLY A 448 -9.01 10.91 -16.04
N LEU A 449 -8.71 9.93 -16.89
CA LEU A 449 -7.40 9.34 -17.03
C LEU A 449 -7.23 8.88 -18.48
N LEU A 450 -6.06 9.13 -19.05
CA LEU A 450 -5.58 8.52 -20.29
C LEU A 450 -4.21 7.92 -20.03
N ASN A 451 -3.96 6.72 -20.56
CA ASN A 451 -2.72 5.97 -20.35
C ASN A 451 -2.31 5.27 -21.64
N TYR A 452 -1.03 5.38 -21.96
CA TYR A 452 -0.33 4.65 -23.03
C TYR A 452 0.94 4.05 -22.44
N LEU A 453 1.15 2.75 -22.63
CA LEU A 453 2.35 2.03 -22.23
C LEU A 453 2.75 1.12 -23.38
N GLU A 454 4.01 1.11 -23.74
CA GLU A 454 4.56 0.22 -24.76
C GLU A 454 5.84 -0.40 -24.24
N ALA A 455 6.00 -1.70 -24.41
CA ALA A 455 7.22 -2.45 -24.18
C ALA A 455 7.60 -3.16 -25.49
N GLU A 456 8.77 -2.84 -26.01
CA GLU A 456 9.33 -3.45 -27.22
C GLU A 456 9.71 -4.93 -26.96
N GLU A 457 9.96 -5.68 -28.05
CA GLU A 457 10.07 -7.14 -28.03
C GLU A 457 11.17 -7.67 -27.09
N ASN A 458 12.30 -6.98 -27.03
CA ASN A 458 13.47 -7.35 -26.25
C ASN A 458 13.58 -6.58 -24.93
N PHE A 459 12.58 -5.76 -24.58
CA PHE A 459 12.58 -5.04 -23.31
C PHE A 459 12.43 -6.00 -22.13
N ASN A 460 13.49 -6.16 -21.32
CA ASN A 460 13.53 -7.13 -20.22
C ASN A 460 14.10 -6.51 -18.93
N PRO A 461 13.30 -5.87 -18.07
CA PRO A 461 13.76 -5.35 -16.80
C PRO A 461 13.78 -6.46 -15.74
N GLU A 462 14.92 -7.14 -15.55
CA GLU A 462 15.02 -8.30 -14.64
C GLU A 462 14.91 -7.91 -13.15
N VAL A 463 15.22 -6.67 -12.80
CA VAL A 463 14.96 -6.11 -11.44
C VAL A 463 13.54 -5.54 -11.31
N GLY A 464 12.85 -5.34 -12.44
CA GLY A 464 11.51 -4.76 -12.53
C GLY A 464 10.38 -5.79 -12.48
N PHE A 465 9.24 -5.47 -13.07
CA PHE A 465 8.12 -6.39 -13.30
C PHE A 465 7.50 -6.09 -14.66
N LEU A 466 7.22 -7.13 -15.44
CA LEU A 466 6.40 -7.07 -16.65
C LEU A 466 5.28 -8.10 -16.54
N SER A 467 4.05 -7.72 -16.86
CA SER A 467 2.93 -8.67 -16.89
C SER A 467 2.87 -9.46 -18.20
N ARG A 468 3.38 -8.87 -19.29
CA ARG A 468 3.42 -9.42 -20.64
C ARG A 468 4.73 -9.01 -21.30
N GLU A 469 5.20 -9.84 -22.22
CA GLU A 469 6.29 -9.49 -23.14
C GLU A 469 5.68 -8.79 -24.37
N ALA A 470 6.44 -7.88 -24.98
CA ALA A 470 6.13 -7.29 -26.30
C ALA A 470 4.68 -6.79 -26.49
N PHE A 471 4.28 -5.70 -25.80
CA PHE A 471 2.91 -5.23 -25.83
C PHE A 471 2.76 -3.72 -25.94
N VAL A 472 1.61 -3.31 -26.46
CA VAL A 472 1.09 -1.95 -26.39
C VAL A 472 -0.18 -1.97 -25.55
N ASN A 473 -0.27 -1.10 -24.56
CA ASN A 473 -1.47 -0.89 -23.75
C ASN A 473 -1.95 0.55 -23.89
N ALA A 474 -3.23 0.70 -24.19
CA ALA A 474 -3.91 1.98 -24.14
C ALA A 474 -5.16 1.84 -23.25
N SER A 475 -5.33 2.77 -22.32
CA SER A 475 -6.51 2.79 -21.45
C SER A 475 -7.00 4.21 -21.20
N GLY A 476 -8.29 4.31 -20.93
CA GLY A 476 -8.98 5.57 -20.69
C GLY A 476 -10.06 5.41 -19.64
N PHE A 477 -10.31 6.47 -18.89
CA PHE A 477 -11.40 6.50 -17.92
C PHE A 477 -11.98 7.90 -17.86
N VAL A 478 -13.31 7.99 -17.70
CA VAL A 478 -14.01 9.24 -17.44
C VAL A 478 -15.16 9.01 -16.48
N MET A 479 -15.27 9.86 -15.47
CA MET A 479 -16.32 9.82 -14.47
C MET A 479 -16.88 11.21 -14.22
N ARG A 480 -18.22 11.29 -14.19
CA ARG A 480 -18.92 12.48 -13.69
C ARG A 480 -19.24 12.28 -12.21
N VAL A 481 -18.93 13.26 -11.37
CA VAL A 481 -19.39 13.27 -9.97
C VAL A 481 -20.59 14.20 -9.86
N ILE A 482 -21.73 13.65 -9.43
CA ILE A 482 -23.00 14.36 -9.27
C ILE A 482 -23.37 14.35 -7.79
N ARG A 483 -23.67 15.52 -7.21
CA ARG A 483 -24.05 15.65 -5.80
C ARG A 483 -25.44 16.27 -5.70
N PRO A 484 -26.51 15.45 -5.60
CA PRO A 484 -27.88 15.97 -5.53
C PRO A 484 -28.12 16.75 -4.23
N GLN A 485 -28.70 17.95 -4.34
CA GLN A 485 -29.02 18.77 -3.15
C GLN A 485 -30.32 18.33 -2.44
N SER A 486 -31.30 17.80 -3.18
CA SER A 486 -32.66 17.55 -2.69
C SER A 486 -33.19 16.13 -2.91
N PHE A 487 -32.35 15.20 -3.41
CA PHE A 487 -32.78 13.84 -3.71
C PHE A 487 -32.46 12.87 -2.56
N GLY A 488 -33.36 12.83 -1.57
CA GLY A 488 -33.27 11.91 -0.44
C GLY A 488 -31.97 12.03 0.36
N SER A 489 -31.41 10.88 0.77
CA SER A 489 -30.15 10.75 1.51
C SER A 489 -28.95 10.40 0.62
N ILE A 490 -29.05 10.59 -0.70
CA ILE A 490 -27.94 10.37 -1.63
C ILE A 490 -26.87 11.44 -1.39
N GLN A 491 -25.63 10.98 -1.27
CA GLN A 491 -24.43 11.81 -1.13
C GLN A 491 -23.82 12.10 -2.49
N GLU A 492 -23.56 11.06 -3.29
CA GLU A 492 -22.95 11.18 -4.62
C GLU A 492 -23.52 10.13 -5.59
N LEU A 493 -23.58 10.51 -6.87
CA LEU A 493 -23.70 9.59 -8.00
C LEU A 493 -22.43 9.71 -8.85
N ARG A 494 -21.87 8.59 -9.28
CA ARG A 494 -20.62 8.55 -10.05
C ARG A 494 -20.74 7.66 -11.31
N PRO A 495 -21.53 8.07 -12.32
CA PRO A 495 -21.53 7.38 -13.59
C PRO A 495 -20.17 7.54 -14.27
N HIS A 496 -19.64 6.44 -14.79
CA HIS A 496 -18.33 6.40 -15.41
C HIS A 496 -18.21 5.32 -16.48
N VAL A 497 -17.19 5.51 -17.32
CA VAL A 497 -16.77 4.54 -18.33
C VAL A 497 -15.27 4.34 -18.21
N SER A 498 -14.82 3.09 -18.25
CA SER A 498 -13.40 2.77 -18.47
C SER A 498 -13.22 1.93 -19.73
N TYR A 499 -12.11 2.15 -20.40
CA TYR A 499 -11.62 1.40 -21.54
C TYR A 499 -10.21 0.91 -21.24
N GLY A 500 -9.89 -0.32 -21.60
CA GLY A 500 -8.53 -0.85 -21.64
C GLY A 500 -8.37 -1.78 -22.83
N GLY A 501 -7.31 -1.58 -23.61
CA GLY A 501 -6.92 -2.47 -24.69
C GLY A 501 -5.45 -2.84 -24.56
N VAL A 502 -5.13 -4.07 -24.96
CA VAL A 502 -3.77 -4.57 -25.11
C VAL A 502 -3.62 -5.14 -26.51
N TRP A 503 -2.54 -4.77 -27.18
CA TRP A 503 -2.16 -5.24 -28.51
C TRP A 503 -0.76 -5.83 -28.46
N ASN A 504 -0.51 -6.81 -29.31
CA ASN A 504 0.85 -7.25 -29.60
C ASN A 504 1.56 -6.19 -30.48
N GLN A 505 2.87 -6.35 -30.67
CA GLN A 505 3.69 -5.47 -31.52
C GLN A 505 3.29 -5.49 -33.02
N GLN A 506 2.53 -6.50 -33.46
CA GLN A 506 2.00 -6.58 -34.83
C GLN A 506 0.70 -5.78 -35.02
N GLY A 507 0.11 -5.27 -33.94
CA GLY A 507 -1.13 -4.51 -33.95
C GLY A 507 -2.40 -5.34 -33.80
N ASP A 508 -2.28 -6.64 -33.53
CA ASP A 508 -3.44 -7.48 -33.20
C ASP A 508 -3.86 -7.24 -31.75
N GLN A 509 -5.15 -6.99 -31.53
CA GLN A 509 -5.69 -6.79 -30.20
C GLN A 509 -5.78 -8.14 -29.48
N GLU A 510 -5.10 -8.24 -28.34
CA GLU A 510 -5.11 -9.44 -27.50
C GLU A 510 -6.25 -9.44 -26.50
N SER A 511 -6.52 -8.27 -25.91
CA SER A 511 -7.51 -8.08 -24.85
C SER A 511 -8.19 -6.71 -25.00
N GLU A 512 -9.50 -6.67 -24.81
CA GLU A 512 -10.30 -5.45 -24.67
C GLU A 512 -11.21 -5.54 -23.45
N TYR A 513 -11.37 -4.41 -22.76
CA TYR A 513 -12.24 -4.26 -21.61
C TYR A 513 -12.92 -2.89 -21.64
N ILE A 514 -14.25 -2.88 -21.72
CA ILE A 514 -15.09 -1.70 -21.52
C ILE A 514 -15.94 -1.92 -20.28
N HIS A 515 -15.89 -0.99 -19.34
CA HIS A 515 -16.71 -0.99 -18.15
C HIS A 515 -17.64 0.23 -18.18
N LEU A 516 -18.92 -0.01 -17.99
CA LEU A 516 -19.93 1.03 -17.84
C LEU A 516 -20.56 0.86 -16.46
N ASP A 517 -20.45 1.85 -15.59
CA ASP A 517 -20.98 1.71 -14.23
C ASP A 517 -21.45 3.04 -13.64
N ASN A 518 -22.26 2.96 -12.60
CA ASN A 518 -22.69 4.08 -11.81
C ASN A 518 -22.68 3.72 -10.32
N HIS A 519 -21.89 4.44 -9.54
CA HIS A 519 -21.91 4.29 -8.10
C HIS A 519 -22.99 5.19 -7.51
N TRP A 520 -23.83 4.62 -6.66
CA TRP A 520 -24.81 5.32 -5.85
C TRP A 520 -24.31 5.30 -4.42
N GLU A 521 -23.93 6.46 -3.85
CA GLU A 521 -23.49 6.57 -2.46
C GLU A 521 -24.53 7.32 -1.63
N TRP A 522 -24.87 6.79 -0.47
CA TRP A 522 -25.72 7.43 0.52
C TRP A 522 -24.89 8.07 1.64
N ARG A 523 -25.45 9.10 2.29
CA ARG A 523 -24.78 9.86 3.37
C ARG A 523 -24.29 8.99 4.54
N ASN A 524 -24.91 7.84 4.77
CA ASN A 524 -24.52 6.90 5.82
C ASN A 524 -23.40 5.91 5.40
N GLY A 525 -22.86 6.05 4.18
CA GLY A 525 -21.79 5.21 3.64
C GLY A 525 -22.26 3.90 3.00
N TYR A 526 -23.56 3.75 2.73
CA TYR A 526 -24.03 2.66 1.87
C TYR A 526 -23.71 2.98 0.41
N GLU A 527 -23.37 1.96 -0.37
CA GLU A 527 -23.18 2.07 -1.81
C GLU A 527 -23.84 0.91 -2.58
N VAL A 528 -24.30 1.23 -3.79
CA VAL A 528 -24.73 0.27 -4.82
C VAL A 528 -24.05 0.64 -6.12
N HIS A 529 -23.40 -0.31 -6.79
CA HIS A 529 -22.84 -0.10 -8.14
C HIS A 529 -23.51 -1.06 -9.13
N THR A 530 -23.73 -0.59 -10.35
CA THR A 530 -24.53 -1.26 -11.39
C THR A 530 -23.73 -1.28 -12.68
N GLY A 531 -22.75 -2.17 -12.73
CA GLY A 531 -21.77 -2.24 -13.79
C GLY A 531 -22.19 -3.16 -14.94
N VAL A 532 -21.66 -2.90 -16.13
CA VAL A 532 -21.64 -3.82 -17.27
C VAL A 532 -20.22 -3.84 -17.82
N ASN A 533 -19.68 -5.04 -17.97
CA ASN A 533 -18.37 -5.28 -18.58
C ASN A 533 -18.59 -5.86 -19.98
N LEU A 534 -17.95 -5.27 -20.97
CA LEU A 534 -17.83 -5.81 -22.32
C LEU A 534 -16.36 -6.17 -22.49
N THR A 535 -16.08 -7.46 -22.74
CA THR A 535 -14.70 -7.93 -22.88
C THR A 535 -14.51 -8.63 -24.21
N GLN A 536 -13.31 -8.51 -24.76
CA GLN A 536 -12.88 -9.31 -25.90
C GLN A 536 -11.51 -9.91 -25.57
N GLU A 537 -11.35 -11.21 -25.74
CA GLU A 537 -10.07 -11.90 -25.59
C GLU A 537 -9.73 -12.65 -26.87
N ASN A 538 -8.54 -12.39 -27.41
CA ASN A 538 -7.96 -13.13 -28.51
C ASN A 538 -6.90 -14.09 -27.95
N VAL A 539 -7.19 -15.38 -28.04
CA VAL A 539 -6.33 -16.46 -27.56
C VAL A 539 -5.55 -17.00 -28.76
N PHE A 540 -4.23 -16.81 -28.76
CA PHE A 540 -3.36 -17.30 -29.85
C PHE A 540 -2.84 -18.71 -29.58
N THR A 541 -2.54 -19.01 -28.33
CA THR A 541 -2.03 -20.31 -27.86
C THR A 541 -2.99 -20.88 -26.83
N PRO A 542 -3.29 -22.20 -26.89
CA PRO A 542 -4.11 -22.82 -25.86
C PRO A 542 -3.45 -22.68 -24.49
N PHE A 543 -4.24 -22.41 -23.46
CA PHE A 543 -3.77 -22.40 -22.08
C PHE A 543 -4.73 -23.19 -21.18
N GLU A 544 -4.17 -23.78 -20.13
CA GLU A 544 -4.93 -24.55 -19.15
C GLU A 544 -5.54 -23.61 -18.11
N ILE A 545 -6.87 -23.48 -18.08
CA ILE A 545 -7.57 -22.62 -17.12
C ILE A 545 -7.89 -23.37 -15.82
N ALA A 546 -8.23 -24.65 -15.96
CA ALA A 546 -8.47 -25.60 -14.89
C ALA A 546 -7.85 -26.96 -15.28
N PRO A 547 -7.51 -27.84 -14.32
CA PRO A 547 -6.86 -29.11 -14.63
C PRO A 547 -7.60 -29.92 -15.70
N GLY A 548 -6.96 -30.14 -16.85
CA GLY A 548 -7.53 -30.84 -18.00
C GLY A 548 -8.46 -30.02 -18.91
N ILE A 549 -8.72 -28.75 -18.58
CA ILE A 549 -9.60 -27.85 -19.34
C ILE A 549 -8.75 -26.76 -20.00
N PHE A 550 -8.66 -26.84 -21.33
CA PHE A 550 -7.85 -25.93 -22.15
C PHE A 550 -8.73 -25.01 -22.97
N VAL A 551 -8.59 -23.70 -22.73
CA VAL A 551 -9.19 -22.69 -23.61
C VAL A 551 -8.46 -22.74 -24.94
N GLN A 552 -9.22 -22.88 -26.03
CA GLN A 552 -8.67 -23.03 -27.37
C GLN A 552 -8.38 -21.67 -28.01
N PRO A 553 -7.47 -21.61 -28.98
CA PRO A 553 -7.25 -20.41 -29.78
C PRO A 553 -8.54 -19.93 -30.45
N GLY A 554 -8.78 -18.62 -30.38
CA GLY A 554 -10.01 -18.01 -30.88
C GLY A 554 -10.25 -16.61 -30.34
N GLU A 555 -11.20 -15.93 -30.98
CA GLU A 555 -11.72 -14.63 -30.54
C GLU A 555 -12.99 -14.86 -29.72
N TYR A 556 -12.99 -14.34 -28.50
CA TYR A 556 -14.10 -14.50 -27.57
C TYR A 556 -14.60 -13.13 -27.13
N SER A 557 -15.88 -12.84 -27.39
CA SER A 557 -16.54 -11.60 -26.96
C SER A 557 -17.58 -11.92 -25.89
N HIS A 558 -17.58 -11.14 -24.82
CA HIS A 558 -18.45 -11.37 -23.67
C HIS A 558 -19.14 -10.09 -23.21
N GLU A 559 -20.34 -10.27 -22.67
CA GLU A 559 -21.06 -9.26 -21.90
C GLU A 559 -21.30 -9.83 -20.50
N GLU A 560 -21.01 -9.03 -19.47
CA GLU A 560 -21.13 -9.43 -18.07
C GLU A 560 -21.79 -8.31 -17.25
N GLY A 561 -22.85 -8.66 -16.53
CA GLY A 561 -23.47 -7.77 -15.57
C GLY A 561 -22.73 -7.81 -14.23
N GLN A 562 -22.50 -6.64 -13.65
CA GLN A 562 -21.89 -6.48 -12.34
C GLN A 562 -22.86 -5.79 -11.36
N LEU A 563 -22.97 -6.37 -10.15
CA LEU A 563 -23.67 -5.75 -9.04
C LEU A 563 -22.74 -5.69 -7.82
N VAL A 564 -22.50 -4.49 -7.33
CA VAL A 564 -21.76 -4.27 -6.08
C VAL A 564 -22.72 -3.69 -5.04
N PHE A 565 -22.65 -4.21 -3.83
CA PHE A 565 -23.39 -3.67 -2.69
C PHE A 565 -22.43 -3.52 -1.51
N ILE A 566 -22.43 -2.34 -0.88
CA ILE A 566 -21.57 -2.02 0.25
C ILE A 566 -22.45 -1.40 1.32
N THR A 567 -22.46 -2.00 2.51
CA THR A 567 -23.12 -1.41 3.69
C THR A 567 -22.19 -0.43 4.40
N ASN A 568 -22.73 0.28 5.39
CA ASN A 568 -21.96 1.15 6.28
C ASN A 568 -20.77 0.40 6.94
N GLN A 569 -19.55 0.65 6.46
CA GLN A 569 -18.34 -0.04 6.92
C GLN A 569 -17.89 0.33 8.35
N GLY A 570 -18.43 1.40 8.96
CA GLY A 570 -18.20 1.74 10.38
C GLY A 570 -19.15 1.02 11.36
N ALA A 571 -20.15 0.30 10.85
CA ALA A 571 -21.09 -0.45 11.68
C ALA A 571 -20.42 -1.62 12.41
N ALA A 572 -21.04 -2.12 13.48
CA ALA A 572 -20.52 -3.28 14.22
C ALA A 572 -20.52 -4.57 13.38
N LEU A 573 -21.44 -4.65 12.42
CA LEU A 573 -21.51 -5.67 11.38
C LEU A 573 -21.64 -4.94 10.04
N SER A 574 -20.71 -5.16 9.14
CA SER A 574 -20.78 -4.69 7.76
C SER A 574 -20.63 -5.85 6.79
N TYR A 575 -21.17 -5.63 5.61
CA TYR A 575 -21.18 -6.54 4.49
C TYR A 575 -20.86 -5.78 3.21
N SER A 576 -20.11 -6.41 2.33
CA SER A 576 -19.95 -6.01 0.95
C SER A 576 -19.96 -7.23 0.04
N ASN A 577 -20.50 -7.08 -1.16
CA ASN A 577 -20.35 -8.08 -2.21
C ASN A 577 -20.08 -7.46 -3.57
N GLN A 578 -19.53 -8.28 -4.44
CA GLN A 578 -19.45 -8.06 -5.87
C GLN A 578 -19.92 -9.34 -6.56
N ILE A 579 -20.89 -9.21 -7.46
CA ILE A 579 -21.43 -10.31 -8.27
C ILE A 579 -21.19 -9.94 -9.73
N ASN A 580 -20.65 -10.88 -10.49
CA ASN A 580 -20.35 -10.77 -11.91
C ASN A 580 -20.99 -11.98 -12.60
N VAL A 581 -21.87 -11.76 -13.57
CA VAL A 581 -22.60 -12.82 -14.28
C VAL A 581 -22.62 -12.53 -15.77
N GLY A 582 -22.14 -13.45 -16.60
CA GLY A 582 -22.08 -13.22 -18.04
C GLY A 582 -21.24 -14.24 -18.80
N GLY A 583 -20.82 -13.87 -20.01
CA GLY A 583 -20.00 -14.72 -20.87
C GLY A 583 -18.55 -14.85 -20.39
N PHE A 584 -17.92 -15.99 -20.65
CA PHE A 584 -16.52 -16.26 -20.34
C PHE A 584 -15.94 -17.35 -21.26
N PHE A 585 -14.90 -17.02 -22.04
CA PHE A 585 -14.25 -17.87 -23.05
C PHE A 585 -15.20 -18.78 -23.87
N GLY A 586 -16.28 -18.17 -24.39
CA GLY A 586 -17.26 -18.85 -25.24
C GLY A 586 -18.34 -19.64 -24.49
N GLY A 587 -18.25 -19.70 -23.15
CA GLY A 587 -19.30 -20.18 -22.26
C GLY A 587 -19.77 -19.07 -21.32
N ASP A 588 -20.13 -19.42 -20.09
CA ASP A 588 -20.61 -18.49 -19.08
C ASP A 588 -19.92 -18.66 -17.72
N ARG A 589 -20.00 -17.59 -16.91
CA ARG A 589 -19.43 -17.53 -15.57
C ARG A 589 -20.36 -16.81 -14.62
N ILE A 590 -20.45 -17.36 -13.42
CA ILE A 590 -20.94 -16.67 -12.22
C ILE A 590 -19.76 -16.52 -11.26
N SER A 591 -19.39 -15.27 -10.97
CA SER A 591 -18.37 -14.94 -9.98
C SER A 591 -18.98 -14.11 -8.86
N ILE A 592 -18.83 -14.57 -7.62
CA ILE A 592 -19.37 -13.94 -6.43
C ILE A 592 -18.24 -13.77 -5.42
N SER A 593 -17.99 -12.53 -5.00
CA SER A 593 -17.06 -12.21 -3.93
C SER A 593 -17.80 -11.53 -2.79
N ASN A 594 -17.87 -12.19 -1.65
CA ASN A 594 -18.53 -11.70 -0.44
C ASN A 594 -17.50 -11.36 0.63
N THR A 595 -17.73 -10.30 1.39
CA THR A 595 -16.98 -9.98 2.60
C THR A 595 -17.93 -9.55 3.71
N VAL A 596 -17.86 -10.25 4.84
CA VAL A 596 -18.56 -9.90 6.07
C VAL A 596 -17.53 -9.46 7.09
N ARG A 597 -17.68 -8.26 7.65
CA ARG A 597 -16.85 -7.75 8.74
C ARG A 597 -17.68 -7.62 10.00
N ALA A 598 -17.16 -8.13 11.11
CA ALA A 598 -17.79 -7.99 12.41
C ALA A 598 -16.77 -7.49 13.43
N ARG A 599 -17.20 -6.64 14.35
CA ARG A 599 -16.41 -6.21 15.50
C ARG A 599 -17.16 -6.40 16.80
N ILE A 600 -16.46 -6.83 17.84
CA ILE A 600 -16.98 -6.90 19.20
C ILE A 600 -16.19 -5.90 20.05
N GLY A 601 -16.86 -4.81 20.40
CA GLY A 601 -16.21 -3.65 21.02
C GLY A 601 -15.20 -3.02 20.09
N GLU A 602 -14.04 -2.65 20.65
CA GLU A 602 -12.91 -2.06 19.92
C GLU A 602 -11.74 -3.04 19.71
N LYS A 603 -11.76 -4.20 20.38
CA LYS A 603 -10.59 -5.10 20.48
C LYS A 603 -10.61 -6.27 19.52
N LEU A 604 -11.79 -6.81 19.22
CA LEU A 604 -11.95 -7.97 18.35
C LEU A 604 -12.52 -7.52 17.01
N THR A 605 -11.79 -7.78 15.94
CA THR A 605 -12.26 -7.61 14.56
C THR A 605 -12.17 -8.96 13.83
N SER A 606 -13.16 -9.21 12.98
CA SER A 606 -13.29 -10.42 12.17
C SER A 606 -13.66 -10.01 10.76
N GLN A 607 -13.06 -10.67 9.76
CA GLN A 607 -13.42 -10.54 8.36
C GLN A 607 -13.51 -11.94 7.74
N LEU A 608 -14.67 -12.31 7.26
CA LEU A 608 -14.90 -13.52 6.47
C LEU A 608 -15.05 -13.10 5.00
N GLY A 609 -14.11 -13.53 4.16
CA GLY A 609 -14.18 -13.45 2.71
C GLY A 609 -14.56 -14.79 2.11
N TRP A 610 -15.38 -14.77 1.06
CA TRP A 610 -15.67 -15.95 0.24
C TRP A 610 -15.76 -15.55 -1.23
N SER A 611 -14.90 -16.16 -2.04
CA SER A 611 -14.93 -16.07 -3.49
C SER A 611 -15.44 -17.39 -4.05
N TYR A 612 -16.48 -17.33 -4.87
CA TYR A 612 -17.07 -18.43 -5.61
C TYR A 612 -17.01 -18.10 -7.08
N ASN A 613 -16.47 -19.01 -7.87
CA ASN A 613 -16.46 -18.93 -9.32
C ASN A 613 -17.00 -20.23 -9.88
N ASP A 614 -18.05 -20.12 -10.67
CA ASP A 614 -18.69 -21.22 -11.40
C ASP A 614 -18.54 -20.90 -12.87
N VAL A 615 -17.86 -21.78 -13.59
CA VAL A 615 -17.44 -21.57 -14.97
C VAL A 615 -17.87 -22.77 -15.80
N ASP A 616 -18.77 -22.55 -16.75
CA ASP A 616 -19.20 -23.54 -17.73
C ASP A 616 -18.64 -23.15 -19.11
N LEU A 617 -17.71 -23.97 -19.64
CA LEU A 617 -17.12 -23.77 -20.95
C LEU A 617 -17.52 -24.90 -21.91
N PRO A 618 -17.52 -24.68 -23.23
CA PRO A 618 -17.74 -25.74 -24.21
C PRO A 618 -16.77 -26.95 -24.09
N VAL A 619 -15.63 -26.73 -23.44
CA VAL A 619 -14.55 -27.71 -23.23
C VAL A 619 -14.58 -28.38 -21.85
N GLY A 620 -15.48 -27.97 -20.96
CA GLY A 620 -15.66 -28.51 -19.61
C GLY A 620 -16.07 -27.43 -18.60
N ASP A 621 -16.64 -27.88 -17.48
CA ASP A 621 -17.05 -27.06 -16.35
C ASP A 621 -16.10 -27.19 -15.16
N PHE A 622 -16.00 -26.14 -14.35
CA PHE A 622 -15.30 -26.18 -13.06
C PHE A 622 -15.79 -25.11 -12.09
N GLU A 623 -15.67 -25.42 -10.81
CA GLU A 623 -15.93 -24.50 -9.71
C GLU A 623 -14.63 -24.20 -8.95
N VAL A 624 -14.50 -22.97 -8.44
CA VAL A 624 -13.42 -22.58 -7.52
C VAL A 624 -13.98 -21.79 -6.35
N ASN A 625 -13.78 -22.32 -5.14
CA ASN A 625 -14.09 -21.68 -3.87
C ASN A 625 -12.82 -21.32 -3.12
N LEU A 626 -12.72 -20.05 -2.74
CA LEU A 626 -11.71 -19.56 -1.81
C LEU A 626 -12.40 -18.90 -0.61
N ALA A 627 -12.28 -19.51 0.56
CA ALA A 627 -12.76 -18.94 1.81
C ALA A 627 -11.57 -18.40 2.62
N GLN A 628 -11.69 -17.18 3.15
CA GLN A 628 -10.65 -16.55 3.96
C GLN A 628 -11.26 -16.00 5.25
N LEU A 629 -10.71 -16.38 6.40
CA LEU A 629 -11.10 -15.84 7.69
C LEU A 629 -9.92 -15.10 8.32
N ARG A 630 -10.07 -13.79 8.52
CA ARG A 630 -9.16 -12.97 9.32
C ARG A 630 -9.76 -12.70 10.68
N LEU A 631 -8.99 -12.98 11.72
CA LEU A 631 -9.30 -12.64 13.09
C LEU A 631 -8.19 -11.76 13.65
N SER A 632 -8.56 -10.73 14.39
CA SER A 632 -7.62 -9.89 15.11
C SER A 632 -8.15 -9.54 16.47
N TYR A 633 -7.32 -9.76 17.49
CA TYR A 633 -7.59 -9.41 18.87
C TYR A 633 -6.48 -8.53 19.44
N SER A 634 -6.81 -7.26 19.69
CA SER A 634 -5.90 -6.28 20.28
C SER A 634 -6.06 -6.24 21.80
N ILE A 635 -5.06 -6.72 22.54
CA ILE A 635 -4.99 -6.57 24.00
C ILE A 635 -4.73 -5.09 24.33
N THR A 636 -3.74 -4.52 23.64
CA THR A 636 -3.42 -3.09 23.50
C THR A 636 -3.05 -2.83 22.03
N PRO A 637 -2.93 -1.57 21.57
CA PRO A 637 -2.47 -1.30 20.20
C PRO A 637 -1.11 -1.91 19.84
N ARG A 638 -0.29 -2.28 20.84
CA ARG A 638 1.05 -2.88 20.68
C ARG A 638 1.14 -4.36 21.05
N ILE A 639 0.08 -4.95 21.58
CA ILE A 639 0.02 -6.37 21.94
C ILE A 639 -1.23 -6.96 21.31
N LEU A 640 -1.05 -7.81 20.31
CA LEU A 640 -2.15 -8.32 19.51
C LEU A 640 -1.91 -9.74 19.02
N VAL A 641 -3.01 -10.44 18.76
CA VAL A 641 -3.03 -11.75 18.10
C VAL A 641 -3.80 -11.59 16.80
N GLN A 642 -3.19 -11.97 15.69
CA GLN A 642 -3.83 -12.04 14.39
C GLN A 642 -3.83 -13.48 13.90
N SER A 643 -4.85 -13.82 13.14
CA SER A 643 -4.93 -15.11 12.46
C SER A 643 -5.55 -14.95 11.08
N LEU A 644 -5.00 -15.69 10.12
CA LEU A 644 -5.50 -15.83 8.76
C LEU A 644 -5.67 -17.32 8.46
N LEU A 645 -6.90 -17.74 8.21
CA LEU A 645 -7.23 -19.07 7.71
C LEU A 645 -7.68 -18.93 6.27
N GLN A 646 -7.20 -19.79 5.38
CA GLN A 646 -7.55 -19.80 3.96
C GLN A 646 -7.84 -21.23 3.53
N TYR A 647 -9.00 -21.47 2.92
CA TYR A 647 -9.34 -22.76 2.34
C TYR A 647 -9.60 -22.59 0.84
N ASN A 648 -8.88 -23.37 0.04
CA ASN A 648 -8.96 -23.39 -1.41
C ASN A 648 -9.30 -24.80 -1.87
N ASP A 649 -10.53 -24.97 -2.37
CA ASP A 649 -11.07 -26.26 -2.77
C ASP A 649 -10.37 -26.87 -4.00
N ARG A 650 -9.90 -26.03 -4.93
CA ARG A 650 -9.22 -26.47 -6.16
C ARG A 650 -7.91 -27.19 -5.86
N THR A 651 -7.17 -26.67 -4.88
CA THR A 651 -5.93 -27.30 -4.41
C THR A 651 -6.17 -28.25 -3.23
N ASP A 652 -7.39 -28.27 -2.70
CA ASP A 652 -7.77 -28.93 -1.45
C ASP A 652 -6.80 -28.58 -0.31
N THR A 653 -6.49 -27.28 -0.18
CA THR A 653 -5.54 -26.77 0.82
C THR A 653 -6.20 -25.92 1.88
N LEU A 654 -5.83 -26.17 3.13
CA LEU A 654 -6.12 -25.28 4.27
C LEU A 654 -4.81 -24.69 4.77
N SER A 655 -4.65 -23.38 4.63
CA SER A 655 -3.53 -22.63 5.17
C SER A 655 -3.97 -21.89 6.42
N THR A 656 -3.24 -22.06 7.51
CA THR A 656 -3.43 -21.34 8.77
C THR A 656 -2.17 -20.57 9.11
N ASN A 657 -2.31 -19.27 9.37
CA ASN A 657 -1.29 -18.42 9.95
C ASN A 657 -1.84 -17.82 11.25
N VAL A 658 -1.08 -17.92 12.34
CA VAL A 658 -1.39 -17.26 13.62
C VAL A 658 -0.17 -16.49 14.08
N ARG A 659 -0.32 -15.20 14.32
CA ARG A 659 0.75 -14.30 14.76
C ARG A 659 0.39 -13.63 16.07
N PHE A 660 1.22 -13.84 17.09
CA PHE A 660 1.27 -12.99 18.27
C PHE A 660 2.36 -11.94 18.09
N SER A 661 2.02 -10.67 18.31
CA SER A 661 2.96 -9.56 18.25
C SER A 661 2.95 -8.79 19.56
N TRP A 662 4.12 -8.57 20.14
CA TRP A 662 4.35 -7.63 21.24
C TRP A 662 5.41 -6.61 20.83
N LEU A 663 4.92 -5.45 20.40
CA LEU A 663 5.72 -4.38 19.81
C LEU A 663 6.26 -3.43 20.89
N GLN A 664 7.53 -3.05 20.76
CA GLN A 664 8.18 -2.04 21.62
C GLN A 664 8.22 -0.67 20.95
N ASP A 665 8.65 -0.63 19.69
CA ASP A 665 8.65 0.52 18.79
C ASP A 665 8.33 0.03 17.36
N ALA A 666 8.35 0.93 16.38
CA ALA A 666 8.19 0.65 14.94
C ALA A 666 8.85 -0.66 14.50
N ASN A 667 8.04 -1.65 14.11
CA ASN A 667 8.43 -2.99 13.66
C ASN A 667 9.41 -3.80 14.55
N THR A 668 9.62 -3.41 15.81
CA THR A 668 10.52 -4.14 16.74
C THR A 668 9.80 -4.70 17.94
N GLY A 669 10.25 -5.86 18.42
CA GLY A 669 9.65 -6.53 19.57
C GLY A 669 9.68 -8.04 19.42
N LEU A 670 8.71 -8.70 20.06
CA LEU A 670 8.55 -10.15 20.03
C LEU A 670 7.46 -10.54 19.04
N TYR A 671 7.79 -11.48 18.14
CA TYR A 671 6.84 -12.14 17.26
C TYR A 671 6.88 -13.65 17.52
N VAL A 672 5.69 -14.25 17.60
CA VAL A 672 5.52 -15.70 17.59
C VAL A 672 4.54 -16.02 16.47
N VAL A 673 5.02 -16.74 15.46
CA VAL A 673 4.26 -17.05 14.25
C VAL A 673 4.13 -18.56 14.12
N TYR A 674 2.90 -19.04 14.00
CA TYR A 674 2.59 -20.42 13.67
C TYR A 674 2.02 -20.48 12.26
N ASN A 675 2.59 -21.35 11.42
CA ASN A 675 2.06 -21.67 10.10
C ASN A 675 1.72 -23.15 10.02
N GLU A 676 0.62 -23.45 9.35
CA GLU A 676 0.21 -24.80 9.00
C GLU A 676 -0.37 -24.79 7.59
N LEU A 677 0.09 -25.71 6.76
CA LEU A 677 -0.47 -25.97 5.43
C LEU A 677 -0.86 -27.44 5.37
N ASP A 678 -2.18 -27.68 5.36
CA ASP A 678 -2.77 -28.98 5.14
C ASP A 678 -3.16 -29.12 3.66
N GLU A 679 -2.70 -30.16 2.99
CA GLU A 679 -3.16 -30.54 1.64
C GLU A 679 -3.95 -31.86 1.75
N PHE A 680 -5.25 -31.84 1.52
CA PHE A 680 -6.11 -33.03 1.67
C PHE A 680 -6.20 -33.86 0.37
N GLY A 681 -5.69 -33.33 -0.76
CA GLY A 681 -5.92 -33.82 -2.12
C GLY A 681 -5.07 -34.98 -2.64
N VAL A 682 -4.20 -35.60 -1.84
CA VAL A 682 -3.43 -36.79 -2.27
C VAL A 682 -3.98 -38.03 -1.59
N ARG A 683 -4.17 -39.10 -2.39
CA ARG A 683 -4.53 -40.48 -2.03
C ARG A 683 -3.57 -41.16 -1.03
N GLU A 684 -2.96 -40.42 -0.11
CA GLU A 684 -2.21 -40.95 1.01
C GLU A 684 -3.10 -41.09 2.24
N VAL A 685 -2.91 -42.21 2.95
CA VAL A 685 -3.78 -42.64 4.03
C VAL A 685 -3.77 -41.68 5.24
N LEU A 686 -2.85 -40.72 5.30
CA LEU A 686 -2.83 -39.60 6.26
C LEU A 686 -1.94 -38.45 5.70
N PRO A 687 -2.46 -37.42 4.99
CA PRO A 687 -1.66 -36.24 4.69
C PRO A 687 -1.20 -35.59 6.00
N ARG A 688 0.10 -35.32 6.13
CA ARG A 688 0.66 -34.60 7.29
C ARG A 688 0.84 -33.14 6.90
N PRO A 689 0.32 -32.18 7.68
CA PRO A 689 0.57 -30.77 7.42
C PRO A 689 2.05 -30.43 7.48
N ASP A 690 2.47 -29.54 6.58
CA ASP A 690 3.69 -28.76 6.80
C ASP A 690 3.42 -27.74 7.90
N ARG A 691 4.26 -27.74 8.94
CA ARG A 691 4.09 -26.86 10.10
C ARG A 691 5.38 -26.12 10.37
N SER A 692 5.29 -24.83 10.63
CA SER A 692 6.39 -24.06 11.19
C SER A 692 5.98 -23.24 12.39
N LEU A 693 6.89 -23.15 13.37
CA LEU A 693 6.79 -22.24 14.50
C LEU A 693 8.04 -21.36 14.49
N VAL A 694 7.84 -20.06 14.33
CA VAL A 694 8.89 -19.06 14.32
C VAL A 694 8.78 -18.20 15.56
N ILE A 695 9.89 -17.98 16.26
CA ILE A 695 10.01 -17.03 17.35
C ILE A 695 11.11 -16.05 16.99
N LYS A 696 10.74 -14.77 16.86
CA LYS A 696 11.66 -13.68 16.54
C LYS A 696 11.62 -12.62 17.62
N TYR A 697 12.79 -12.16 18.04
CA TYR A 697 12.92 -11.00 18.90
C TYR A 697 13.90 -9.99 18.31
N SER A 698 13.46 -8.74 18.18
CA SER A 698 14.30 -7.61 17.78
C SER A 698 14.16 -6.46 18.77
N TYR A 699 15.21 -5.64 18.89
CA TYR A 699 15.22 -4.50 19.81
C TYR A 699 15.90 -3.30 19.17
N LEU A 700 15.25 -2.13 19.22
CA LEU A 700 15.81 -0.89 18.71
C LEU A 700 16.71 -0.22 19.76
N PHE A 701 18.01 -0.18 19.49
CA PHE A 701 18.98 0.61 20.25
C PHE A 701 19.20 1.96 19.57
N ASP A 702 18.76 3.04 20.21
CA ASP A 702 19.17 4.39 19.81
C ASP A 702 20.49 4.76 20.49
N VAL A 703 21.55 4.88 19.69
CA VAL A 703 22.91 5.12 20.17
C VAL A 703 23.12 6.56 20.63
N PHE A 704 22.39 7.52 20.06
CA PHE A 704 22.53 8.94 20.40
C PHE A 704 21.43 9.44 21.35
N GLY A 705 20.37 8.67 21.53
CA GLY A 705 19.35 8.91 22.54
C GLY A 705 19.92 8.82 23.94
N ARG A 706 20.12 9.96 24.62
CA ARG A 706 20.32 9.95 26.07
C ARG A 706 19.04 9.41 26.73
N GLY A 707 19.22 8.38 27.56
CA GLY A 707 18.13 7.62 28.17
C GLY A 707 17.12 8.48 28.94
N ARG A 708 15.85 8.09 28.78
CA ARG A 708 14.62 8.35 29.55
C ARG A 708 14.46 9.69 30.27
#